data_AF-A0A416FK20-F1
#
_entry.id   AF-A0A416FK20-F1
#
_cell.length_a   1.000
_cell.length_b   1.000
_cell.length_c   1.000
_cell.angle_alpha   90.00
_cell.angle_beta   90.00
_cell.angle_gamma   90.00
#
_symmetry.space_group_name_H-M   'P 1'
#
loop_
_entity.id
_entity.type
_entity.pdbx_description
1 polymer ?
#
loop_
_entity_poly.entity_id
_entity_poly.type
_entity_poly.pdbx_seq_one_letter_code
_entity_poly.pdbx_strand_id
1 'polypeptide(L)'
;MDNLLEQLEQWNKNDEFSRCIEAIEAIPEKERGYKLTVLLGRAYSNLAVLGDHKAHGDDDEVDKELIQHSIDILETVWKQGENDPYWNARMGYAHLMADDTAAVALEYGKRWLELEPDNPEAQKLVSDCEGYLSEEPVEMYDEADWDAVEKHIEKYFGHYDYVFHESVSTGIHLDICVIPPRKDHNYYTLVTFGMGAHRMNVPEELTEKKLERAELLINLPPDWKLSEEDWQEEKWYWPIDVLKWIARIPVKDRNTWLGWGHTISSGEPFAESTKLCGAMLLNPGVFGEPSYFCTLPDGDEVNFYQLIPLYKEEMEFKLENSVDELIDKCPDEILEVINPTRLNAITDEDTIGYDLAEMDNAESHLKRIRDLHLPVDELAAYNSMAVYLRWAMERGQMSNPFLTQYRNVVEAVRAGNGPDLRVFIRDKLDGKLSTQFFDRVGSGFAQWYAQDNRSNPYGYLRDYRDCALAVLKDHTWNSIEEEEAAYLLLPYTEESYQAISAILDKRLKEFLEAEFEDDPELRVARAADGKPPIIPDWDGPLFCYATDRIAQEGYKIKVAERVAPEREEWGWDTGWGFFSDDDDEIEDDENGGFYDIRDICRIDPTVVPLLSLPYGTCMEKDETGEWIEIEDDETERS
;
A
#
# COMPACT_ATOMS: atom_id res chain seq x y z
N MET A 1 27.62 -16.99 47.80
CA MET A 1 26.98 -17.27 46.50
C MET A 1 27.64 -18.47 45.84
N ASP A 2 28.98 -18.51 45.74
CA ASP A 2 29.71 -19.63 45.12
C ASP A 2 29.42 -21.02 45.72
N ASN A 3 29.37 -21.13 47.06
CA ASN A 3 29.01 -22.39 47.75
C ASN A 3 27.57 -22.86 47.43
N LEU A 4 26.63 -21.93 47.20
CA LEU A 4 25.28 -22.30 46.80
C LEU A 4 25.23 -22.78 45.35
N LEU A 5 25.95 -22.12 44.44
CA LEU A 5 26.01 -22.54 43.04
C LEU A 5 26.61 -23.95 42.89
N GLU A 6 27.68 -24.25 43.63
CA GLU A 6 28.26 -25.60 43.66
C GLU A 6 27.28 -26.65 44.21
N GLN A 7 26.49 -26.30 45.22
CA GLN A 7 25.45 -27.18 45.77
C GLN A 7 24.32 -27.42 44.76
N LEU A 8 23.85 -26.37 44.09
CA LEU A 8 22.81 -26.48 43.06
C LEU A 8 23.25 -27.36 41.90
N GLU A 9 24.51 -27.25 41.47
CA GLU A 9 25.08 -28.15 40.45
C GLU A 9 25.15 -29.60 40.94
N GLN A 10 25.52 -29.82 42.21
CA GLN A 10 25.56 -31.17 42.77
C GLN A 10 24.17 -31.80 42.91
N TRP A 11 23.17 -31.03 43.33
CA TRP A 11 21.79 -31.49 43.43
C TRP A 11 21.20 -31.77 42.05
N ASN A 12 21.42 -30.89 41.08
CA ASN A 12 20.99 -31.12 39.70
C ASN A 12 21.60 -32.40 39.11
N LYS A 13 22.88 -32.69 39.39
CA LYS A 13 23.53 -33.94 38.96
C LYS A 13 22.99 -35.20 39.64
N ASN A 14 22.37 -35.05 40.81
CA ASN A 14 21.72 -36.14 41.53
C ASN A 14 20.22 -36.25 41.21
N ASP A 15 19.75 -35.48 40.22
CA ASP A 15 18.34 -35.33 39.87
C ASP A 15 17.49 -34.86 41.07
N GLU A 16 18.03 -34.00 41.94
CA GLU A 16 17.34 -33.39 43.09
C GLU A 16 16.85 -31.97 42.72
N PHE A 17 15.94 -31.87 41.74
CA PHE A 17 15.45 -30.60 41.17
C PHE A 17 14.56 -29.82 42.13
N SER A 18 13.67 -30.48 42.87
CA SER A 18 12.83 -29.80 43.89
C SER A 18 13.68 -29.10 44.94
N ARG A 19 14.83 -29.71 45.28
CA ARG A 19 15.78 -29.14 46.23
C ARG A 19 16.51 -27.91 45.68
N CYS A 20 16.79 -27.89 44.38
CA CYS A 20 17.28 -26.69 43.71
C CYS A 20 16.25 -25.57 43.75
N ILE A 21 14.98 -25.88 43.47
CA ILE A 21 13.86 -24.92 43.50
C ILE A 21 13.72 -24.33 44.90
N GLU A 22 13.54 -25.16 45.93
CA GLU A 22 13.38 -24.71 47.33
C GLU A 22 14.52 -23.78 47.77
N ALA A 23 15.76 -24.13 47.42
CA ALA A 23 16.93 -23.36 47.82
C ALA A 23 17.04 -22.00 47.11
N ILE A 24 16.65 -21.92 45.83
CA ILE A 24 16.68 -20.67 45.08
C ILE A 24 15.46 -19.81 45.43
N GLU A 25 14.29 -20.40 45.63
CA GLU A 25 13.07 -19.68 45.97
C GLU A 25 13.12 -19.03 47.35
N ALA A 26 13.85 -19.63 48.29
CA ALA A 26 14.14 -19.05 49.60
C ALA A 26 14.90 -17.70 49.52
N ILE A 27 15.53 -17.39 48.37
CA ILE A 27 16.14 -16.11 48.09
C ILE A 27 15.07 -15.19 47.48
N PRO A 28 14.87 -13.97 48.00
CA PRO A 28 13.95 -12.99 47.41
C PRO A 28 14.26 -12.79 45.93
N GLU A 29 13.22 -12.73 45.09
CA GLU A 29 13.35 -12.64 43.63
C GLU A 29 14.34 -11.55 43.16
N LYS A 30 14.26 -10.37 43.78
CA LYS A 30 15.14 -9.21 43.50
C LYS A 30 16.64 -9.46 43.79
N GLU A 31 16.96 -10.50 44.56
CA GLU A 31 18.32 -10.86 44.97
C GLU A 31 18.88 -12.07 44.21
N ARG A 32 18.06 -12.78 43.41
CA ARG A 32 18.48 -13.96 42.65
C ARG A 32 19.48 -13.59 41.54
N GLY A 33 19.21 -12.48 40.84
CA GLY A 33 19.98 -12.06 39.68
C GLY A 33 19.93 -13.09 38.54
N TYR A 34 20.60 -12.77 37.43
CA TYR A 34 20.52 -13.56 36.20
C TYR A 34 20.79 -15.06 36.41
N LYS A 35 21.94 -15.40 36.98
CA LYS A 35 22.41 -16.79 37.09
C LYS A 35 21.48 -17.69 37.92
N LEU A 36 20.97 -17.22 39.06
CA LEU A 36 20.06 -18.03 39.86
C LEU A 36 18.68 -18.14 39.22
N THR A 37 18.22 -17.11 38.49
CA THR A 37 16.98 -17.18 37.72
C THR A 37 17.06 -18.24 36.61
N VAL A 38 18.16 -18.29 35.85
CA VAL A 38 18.35 -19.34 34.83
C VAL A 38 18.41 -20.74 35.44
N LEU A 39 19.09 -20.88 36.58
CA LEU A 39 19.15 -22.16 37.29
C LEU A 39 17.80 -22.58 37.89
N LEU A 40 16.95 -21.62 38.27
CA LEU A 40 15.59 -21.88 38.73
C LEU A 40 14.72 -22.37 37.57
N GLY A 41 14.75 -21.68 36.42
CA GLY A 41 14.06 -22.13 35.21
C GLY A 41 14.51 -23.54 34.80
N ARG A 42 15.82 -23.81 34.80
CA ARG A 42 16.34 -25.17 34.58
C ARG A 42 15.75 -26.20 35.55
N ALA A 43 15.69 -25.88 36.84
CA ALA A 43 15.21 -26.81 37.84
C ALA A 43 13.72 -27.13 37.63
N TYR A 44 12.89 -26.14 37.30
CA TYR A 44 11.49 -26.35 36.95
C TYR A 44 11.31 -27.18 35.69
N SER A 45 11.99 -26.85 34.59
CA SER A 45 11.91 -27.64 33.35
C SER A 45 12.42 -29.06 33.53
N ASN A 46 13.51 -29.28 34.27
CA ASN A 46 13.98 -30.64 34.57
C ASN A 46 13.00 -31.41 35.47
N LEU A 47 12.39 -30.75 36.46
CA LEU A 47 11.38 -31.36 37.31
C LEU A 47 10.14 -31.75 36.48
N ALA A 48 9.71 -30.89 35.58
CA ALA A 48 8.56 -31.11 34.70
C ALA A 48 8.73 -32.33 33.78
N VAL A 49 9.95 -32.54 33.27
CA VAL A 49 10.25 -33.58 32.29
C VAL A 49 10.71 -34.89 32.93
N LEU A 50 11.56 -34.81 33.95
CA LEU A 50 12.22 -36.00 34.51
C LEU A 50 11.64 -36.39 35.87
N GLY A 51 11.20 -35.40 36.67
CA GLY A 51 10.89 -35.60 38.07
C GLY A 51 12.16 -35.81 38.92
N ASP A 52 12.04 -35.65 40.24
CA ASP A 52 13.17 -35.94 41.14
C ASP A 52 13.59 -37.41 41.02
N HIS A 53 14.90 -37.66 40.94
CA HIS A 53 15.48 -38.98 40.74
C HIS A 53 14.92 -39.72 39.51
N LYS A 54 14.51 -38.96 38.49
CA LYS A 54 13.90 -39.46 37.24
C LYS A 54 12.60 -40.22 37.48
N ALA A 55 11.78 -39.74 38.41
CA ALA A 55 10.52 -40.38 38.79
C ALA A 55 9.51 -40.53 37.64
N HIS A 56 9.55 -39.66 36.61
CA HIS A 56 8.66 -39.76 35.45
C HIS A 56 9.08 -40.88 34.47
N GLY A 57 10.34 -41.34 34.50
CA GLY A 57 10.81 -42.41 33.61
C GLY A 57 10.85 -41.98 32.14
N ASP A 58 10.65 -42.93 31.23
CA ASP A 58 10.56 -42.70 29.77
C ASP A 58 9.09 -42.54 29.29
N ASP A 59 8.12 -42.38 30.21
CA ASP A 59 6.72 -42.09 29.86
C ASP A 59 6.60 -40.58 29.57
N ASP A 60 6.02 -40.22 28.41
CA ASP A 60 5.93 -38.86 27.85
C ASP A 60 5.04 -37.87 28.66
N GLU A 61 4.79 -38.10 29.95
CA GLU A 61 3.91 -37.24 30.76
C GLU A 61 4.70 -36.05 31.33
N VAL A 62 4.92 -35.03 30.49
CA VAL A 62 5.50 -33.73 30.90
C VAL A 62 4.48 -32.93 31.73
N ASP A 63 4.90 -32.41 32.88
CA ASP A 63 4.09 -31.49 33.67
C ASP A 63 4.01 -30.12 32.98
N LYS A 64 2.88 -29.87 32.32
CA LYS A 64 2.64 -28.67 31.51
C LYS A 64 2.60 -27.38 32.33
N GLU A 65 2.15 -27.44 33.59
CA GLU A 65 2.15 -26.24 34.45
C GLU A 65 3.58 -25.86 34.83
N LEU A 66 4.41 -26.86 35.16
CA LEU A 66 5.81 -26.62 35.51
C LEU A 66 6.67 -26.21 34.30
N ILE A 67 6.42 -26.75 33.10
CA ILE A 67 7.17 -26.35 31.90
C ILE A 67 6.84 -24.91 31.52
N GLN A 68 5.56 -24.51 31.56
CA GLN A 68 5.17 -23.12 31.31
C GLN A 68 5.77 -22.19 32.36
N HIS A 69 5.75 -22.59 33.63
CA HIS A 69 6.36 -21.79 34.69
C HIS A 69 7.88 -21.62 34.51
N SER A 70 8.58 -22.64 34.00
CA SER A 70 9.99 -22.54 33.62
C SER A 70 10.22 -21.48 32.54
N ILE A 71 9.39 -21.48 31.50
CA ILE A 71 9.46 -20.51 30.40
C ILE A 71 9.24 -19.09 30.95
N ASP A 72 8.17 -18.88 31.73
CA ASP A 72 7.86 -17.58 32.33
C ASP A 72 9.03 -17.03 33.16
N ILE A 73 9.70 -17.88 33.94
CA ILE A 73 10.89 -17.51 34.74
C ILE A 73 12.07 -17.12 33.84
N LEU A 74 12.36 -17.91 32.80
CA LEU A 74 13.47 -17.65 31.88
C LEU A 74 13.24 -16.36 31.08
N GLU A 75 12.00 -16.09 30.70
CA GLU A 75 11.58 -14.90 29.97
C GLU A 75 11.83 -13.62 30.78
N THR A 76 11.71 -13.65 32.11
CA THR A 76 12.00 -12.46 32.95
C THR A 76 13.41 -11.90 32.81
N VAL A 77 14.35 -12.70 32.28
CA VAL A 77 15.76 -12.35 32.10
C VAL A 77 16.22 -12.39 30.62
N TRP A 78 15.28 -12.37 29.67
CA TRP A 78 15.57 -12.48 28.24
C TRP A 78 16.63 -11.48 27.75
N LYS A 79 16.56 -10.21 28.19
CA LYS A 79 17.50 -9.15 27.80
C LYS A 79 18.96 -9.44 28.18
N GLN A 80 19.17 -10.24 29.22
CA GLN A 80 20.51 -10.66 29.63
C GLN A 80 20.91 -11.98 28.97
N GLY A 81 19.93 -12.79 28.54
CA GLY A 81 20.11 -14.14 28.04
C GLY A 81 20.15 -14.31 26.52
N GLU A 82 19.67 -13.35 25.73
CA GLU A 82 19.65 -13.42 24.25
C GLU A 82 21.04 -13.74 23.63
N ASN A 83 22.12 -13.35 24.31
CA ASN A 83 23.51 -13.56 23.90
C ASN A 83 24.25 -14.60 24.77
N ASP A 84 23.53 -15.32 25.64
CA ASP A 84 24.07 -16.44 26.44
C ASP A 84 23.63 -17.78 25.81
N PRO A 85 24.58 -18.61 25.31
CA PRO A 85 24.23 -19.89 24.70
C PRO A 85 23.51 -20.83 25.67
N TYR A 86 23.81 -20.76 26.96
CA TYR A 86 23.19 -21.63 27.94
C TYR A 86 21.72 -21.26 28.21
N TRP A 87 21.39 -19.96 28.18
CA TRP A 87 20.00 -19.53 28.30
C TRP A 87 19.18 -19.91 27.07
N ASN A 88 19.74 -19.71 25.87
CA ASN A 88 19.12 -20.17 24.61
C ASN A 88 18.89 -21.69 24.63
N ALA A 89 19.85 -22.48 25.14
CA ALA A 89 19.66 -23.92 25.33
C ALA A 89 18.49 -24.23 26.27
N ARG A 90 18.33 -23.50 27.38
CA ARG A 90 17.23 -23.73 28.33
C ARG A 90 15.87 -23.33 27.76
N MET A 91 15.78 -22.23 27.02
CA MET A 91 14.55 -21.83 26.32
C MET A 91 14.20 -22.86 25.24
N GLY A 92 15.18 -23.26 24.42
CA GLY A 92 14.98 -24.25 23.37
C GLY A 92 14.46 -25.59 23.89
N TYR A 93 15.07 -26.16 24.94
CA TYR A 93 14.55 -27.40 25.53
C TYR A 93 13.21 -27.22 26.25
N ALA A 94 12.97 -26.08 26.92
CA ALA A 94 11.70 -25.86 27.60
C ALA A 94 10.54 -25.78 26.60
N HIS A 95 10.73 -25.08 25.47
CA HIS A 95 9.76 -25.03 24.38
C HIS A 95 9.62 -26.38 23.67
N LEU A 96 10.70 -27.13 23.44
CA LEU A 96 10.56 -28.44 22.79
C LEU A 96 9.65 -29.39 23.59
N MET A 97 9.67 -29.28 24.93
CA MET A 97 8.85 -30.10 25.82
C MET A 97 7.47 -29.48 26.12
N ALA A 98 7.18 -28.28 25.62
CA ALA A 98 5.88 -27.65 25.71
C ALA A 98 5.08 -27.93 24.43
N ASP A 99 3.78 -28.23 24.58
CA ASP A 99 2.88 -28.54 23.46
C ASP A 99 2.91 -27.45 22.38
N ASP A 100 2.97 -27.86 21.12
CA ASP A 100 2.85 -27.00 19.93
C ASP A 100 3.87 -25.84 19.86
N THR A 101 5.04 -25.95 20.53
CA THR A 101 6.09 -24.90 20.49
C THR A 101 7.43 -25.33 19.88
N ALA A 102 7.45 -26.40 19.07
CA ALA A 102 8.65 -26.87 18.37
C ALA A 102 9.29 -25.80 17.45
N ALA A 103 8.47 -24.93 16.82
CA ALA A 103 8.97 -23.81 16.02
C ALA A 103 9.73 -22.76 16.87
N VAL A 104 9.22 -22.45 18.06
CA VAL A 104 9.88 -21.53 19.00
C VAL A 104 11.17 -22.16 19.53
N ALA A 105 11.14 -23.46 19.84
CA ALA A 105 12.32 -24.22 20.24
C ALA A 105 13.42 -24.19 19.17
N LEU A 106 13.04 -24.28 17.90
CA LEU A 106 13.95 -24.20 16.75
C LEU A 106 14.66 -22.84 16.67
N GLU A 107 13.95 -21.73 16.91
CA GLU A 107 14.54 -20.38 16.90
C GLU A 107 15.63 -20.24 17.99
N TYR A 108 15.34 -20.66 19.22
CA TYR A 108 16.33 -20.69 20.30
C TYR A 108 17.49 -21.67 20.01
N GLY A 109 17.21 -22.81 19.37
CA GLY A 109 18.22 -23.77 18.94
C GLY A 109 19.17 -23.18 17.89
N LYS A 110 18.64 -22.44 16.90
CA LYS A 110 19.44 -21.74 15.89
C LYS A 110 20.29 -20.64 16.53
N ARG A 111 19.72 -19.83 17.43
CA ARG A 111 20.47 -18.80 18.16
C ARG A 111 21.60 -19.40 19.00
N TRP A 112 21.34 -20.54 19.65
CA TRP A 112 22.39 -21.28 20.35
C TRP A 112 23.49 -21.76 19.38
N LEU A 113 23.13 -22.28 18.20
CA LEU A 113 24.10 -22.66 17.15
C LEU A 113 24.94 -21.49 16.68
N GLU A 114 24.35 -20.30 16.49
CA GLU A 114 25.09 -19.11 16.09
C GLU A 114 26.17 -18.73 17.12
N LEU A 115 25.84 -18.84 18.40
CA LEU A 115 26.75 -18.56 19.51
C LEU A 115 27.80 -19.67 19.69
N GLU A 116 27.44 -20.93 19.42
CA GLU A 116 28.31 -22.11 19.52
C GLU A 116 28.15 -23.08 18.32
N PRO A 117 28.74 -22.78 17.14
CA PRO A 117 28.47 -23.53 15.89
C PRO A 117 28.81 -25.02 15.93
N ASP A 118 29.80 -25.40 16.73
CA ASP A 118 30.27 -26.79 16.86
C ASP A 118 29.57 -27.55 18.01
N ASN A 119 28.55 -26.99 18.65
CA ASN A 119 27.88 -27.62 19.79
C ASN A 119 26.95 -28.77 19.32
N PRO A 120 27.25 -30.04 19.68
CA PRO A 120 26.47 -31.19 19.21
C PRO A 120 25.07 -31.26 19.83
N GLU A 121 24.85 -30.71 21.02
CA GLU A 121 23.54 -30.68 21.68
C GLU A 121 22.63 -29.66 21.00
N ALA A 122 23.18 -28.51 20.62
CA ALA A 122 22.49 -27.48 19.86
C ALA A 122 22.09 -28.01 18.46
N GLN A 123 23.01 -28.71 17.77
CA GLN A 123 22.73 -29.31 16.46
C GLN A 123 21.64 -30.38 16.56
N LYS A 124 21.67 -31.18 17.63
CA LYS A 124 20.64 -32.18 17.89
C LYS A 124 19.28 -31.53 18.16
N LEU A 125 19.23 -30.48 18.98
CA LEU A 125 17.97 -29.77 19.26
C LEU A 125 17.34 -29.22 17.98
N VAL A 126 18.13 -28.57 17.12
CA VAL A 126 17.67 -28.08 15.81
C VAL A 126 17.12 -29.23 14.97
N SER A 127 17.87 -30.32 14.84
CA SER A 127 17.44 -31.49 14.06
C SER A 127 16.18 -32.17 14.62
N ASP A 128 16.05 -32.28 15.95
CA ASP A 128 14.88 -32.85 16.60
C ASP A 128 13.65 -31.96 16.34
N CYS A 129 13.79 -30.64 16.50
CA CYS A 129 12.71 -29.68 16.19
C CYS A 129 12.29 -29.73 14.72
N GLU A 130 13.24 -29.76 13.79
CA GLU A 130 12.97 -29.90 12.35
C GLU A 130 12.24 -31.22 12.05
N GLY A 131 12.61 -32.30 12.73
CA GLY A 131 11.91 -33.59 12.65
C GLY A 131 10.45 -33.49 13.09
N TYR A 132 10.19 -32.95 14.28
CA TYR A 132 8.81 -32.76 14.77
C TYR A 132 7.97 -31.89 13.84
N LEU A 133 8.53 -30.77 13.37
CA LEU A 133 7.85 -29.85 12.46
C LEU A 133 7.54 -30.50 11.10
N SER A 134 8.36 -31.46 10.65
CA SER A 134 8.11 -32.21 9.41
C SER A 134 7.01 -33.27 9.53
N GLU A 135 6.63 -33.67 10.75
CA GLU A 135 5.56 -34.66 11.00
C GLU A 135 4.18 -34.02 11.20
N GLU A 136 4.11 -32.69 11.41
CA GLU A 136 2.84 -31.97 11.47
C GLU A 136 2.15 -31.95 10.09
N PRO A 137 0.82 -32.12 10.03
CA PRO A 137 0.10 -32.03 8.78
C PRO A 137 0.22 -30.60 8.23
N VAL A 138 0.88 -30.48 7.09
CA VAL A 138 1.02 -29.22 6.38
C VAL A 138 -0.23 -28.99 5.56
N GLU A 139 -0.88 -27.84 5.75
CA GLU A 139 -1.99 -27.40 4.93
C GLU A 139 -1.49 -27.08 3.52
N MET A 140 -2.16 -27.65 2.53
CA MET A 140 -1.85 -27.52 1.10
C MET A 140 -3.14 -27.34 0.32
N TYR A 141 -3.05 -26.68 -0.82
CA TYR A 141 -4.13 -26.71 -1.80
C TYR A 141 -4.36 -28.14 -2.29
N ASP A 142 -5.62 -28.46 -2.60
CA ASP A 142 -5.89 -29.62 -3.42
C ASP A 142 -5.48 -29.37 -4.89
N GLU A 143 -5.49 -30.41 -5.72
CA GLU A 143 -5.04 -30.31 -7.11
C GLU A 143 -5.83 -29.27 -7.91
N ALA A 144 -7.12 -29.08 -7.63
CA ALA A 144 -7.97 -28.17 -8.39
C ALA A 144 -7.78 -26.71 -7.96
N ASP A 145 -7.63 -26.46 -6.65
CA ASP A 145 -7.30 -25.14 -6.10
C ASP A 145 -5.89 -24.72 -6.54
N TRP A 146 -4.91 -25.63 -6.47
CA TRP A 146 -3.54 -25.40 -6.91
C TRP A 146 -3.51 -24.93 -8.36
N ASP A 147 -4.18 -25.68 -9.24
CA ASP A 147 -4.31 -25.37 -10.66
C ASP A 147 -4.99 -24.03 -10.94
N ALA A 148 -5.91 -23.59 -10.08
CA ALA A 148 -6.62 -22.32 -10.23
C ALA A 148 -5.72 -21.14 -9.84
N VAL A 149 -5.05 -21.25 -8.70
CA VAL A 149 -4.13 -20.23 -8.17
C VAL A 149 -2.91 -20.06 -9.08
N GLU A 150 -2.32 -21.16 -9.57
CA GLU A 150 -1.20 -21.11 -10.53
C GLU A 150 -1.58 -20.33 -11.79
N LYS A 151 -2.71 -20.68 -12.41
CA LYS A 151 -3.22 -20.00 -13.61
C LYS A 151 -3.51 -18.52 -13.36
N HIS A 152 -4.00 -18.17 -12.17
CA HIS A 152 -4.26 -16.79 -11.80
C HIS A 152 -2.94 -15.99 -11.73
N ILE A 153 -1.93 -16.56 -11.06
CA ILE A 153 -0.61 -15.93 -10.93
C ILE A 153 0.02 -15.71 -12.30
N GLU A 154 0.06 -16.75 -13.15
CA GLU A 154 0.63 -16.62 -14.50
C GLU A 154 -0.11 -15.60 -15.37
N LYS A 155 -1.43 -15.50 -15.22
CA LYS A 155 -2.28 -14.62 -16.02
C LYS A 155 -2.09 -13.15 -15.67
N TYR A 156 -2.03 -12.82 -14.38
CA TYR A 156 -2.06 -11.42 -13.93
C TYR A 156 -0.70 -10.89 -13.49
N PHE A 157 0.08 -11.70 -12.76
CA PHE A 157 1.40 -11.28 -12.30
C PHE A 157 2.48 -11.64 -13.32
N GLY A 158 2.42 -12.83 -13.90
CA GLY A 158 3.27 -13.24 -15.02
C GLY A 158 3.87 -14.64 -14.87
N HIS A 159 4.45 -15.14 -15.95
CA HIS A 159 5.08 -16.46 -15.99
C HIS A 159 6.34 -16.53 -15.11
N TYR A 160 6.53 -17.65 -14.42
CA TYR A 160 7.68 -17.91 -13.57
C TYR A 160 8.27 -19.30 -13.90
N ASP A 161 9.60 -19.37 -14.00
CA ASP A 161 10.33 -20.64 -14.17
C ASP A 161 10.94 -21.13 -12.86
N TYR A 162 10.99 -20.26 -11.85
CA TYR A 162 11.67 -20.51 -10.59
C TYR A 162 10.69 -20.35 -9.43
N VAL A 163 10.66 -21.37 -8.57
CA VAL A 163 9.95 -21.38 -7.31
C VAL A 163 10.99 -21.54 -6.22
N PHE A 164 10.98 -20.61 -5.27
CA PHE A 164 11.72 -20.79 -4.04
C PHE A 164 10.93 -21.73 -3.13
N HIS A 165 11.42 -22.96 -3.02
CA HIS A 165 10.88 -23.94 -2.10
C HIS A 165 11.49 -23.76 -0.71
N GLU A 166 10.64 -23.75 0.29
CA GLU A 166 11.12 -23.71 1.67
C GLU A 166 11.80 -25.03 2.07
N SER A 167 12.86 -24.92 2.87
CA SER A 167 13.57 -26.08 3.40
C SER A 167 12.77 -26.89 4.43
N VAL A 168 11.89 -26.23 5.20
CA VAL A 168 10.98 -26.84 6.20
C VAL A 168 9.66 -26.09 6.20
N SER A 169 8.57 -26.75 5.79
CA SER A 169 7.21 -26.19 5.87
C SER A 169 6.62 -26.43 7.27
N THR A 170 6.02 -25.40 7.86
CA THR A 170 5.42 -25.46 9.20
C THR A 170 3.99 -24.91 9.13
N GLY A 171 2.99 -25.75 9.41
CA GLY A 171 1.57 -25.40 9.33
C GLY A 171 1.02 -25.26 7.91
N ILE A 172 1.69 -24.50 7.03
CA ILE A 172 1.35 -24.33 5.60
C ILE A 172 2.54 -24.68 4.71
N HIS A 173 2.26 -25.19 3.51
CA HIS A 173 3.27 -25.35 2.47
C HIS A 173 3.44 -24.01 1.78
N LEU A 174 4.48 -23.26 2.16
CA LEU A 174 4.70 -21.91 1.66
C LEU A 174 5.88 -21.87 0.69
N ASP A 175 5.55 -21.87 -0.59
CA ASP A 175 6.49 -21.60 -1.66
C ASP A 175 6.41 -20.12 -2.08
N ILE A 176 7.42 -19.66 -2.83
CA ILE A 176 7.42 -18.31 -3.42
C ILE A 176 7.71 -18.41 -4.92
N CYS A 177 6.73 -18.02 -5.74
CA CYS A 177 6.89 -17.89 -7.19
C CYS A 177 7.72 -16.64 -7.50
N VAL A 178 8.78 -16.79 -8.29
CA VAL A 178 9.69 -15.70 -8.66
C VAL A 178 9.45 -15.30 -10.11
N ILE A 179 8.72 -14.21 -10.31
CA ILE A 179 8.36 -13.71 -11.63
C ILE A 179 9.43 -12.68 -12.06
N PRO A 180 10.17 -12.91 -13.16
CA PRO A 180 11.26 -12.03 -13.59
C PRO A 180 10.74 -10.70 -14.15
N PRO A 181 11.59 -9.66 -14.24
CA PRO A 181 11.26 -8.39 -14.91
C PRO A 181 10.70 -8.58 -16.33
N ARG A 182 9.64 -7.82 -16.63
CA ARG A 182 8.89 -7.84 -17.90
C ARG A 182 8.85 -6.43 -18.47
N LYS A 183 8.49 -6.32 -19.75
CA LYS A 183 8.43 -5.01 -20.45
C LYS A 183 7.52 -3.98 -19.75
N ASP A 184 6.38 -4.44 -19.24
CA ASP A 184 5.39 -3.56 -18.62
C ASP A 184 5.53 -3.49 -17.09
N HIS A 185 6.38 -4.34 -16.51
CA HIS A 185 6.70 -4.43 -15.08
C HIS A 185 8.19 -4.75 -14.94
N ASN A 186 9.05 -3.74 -15.05
CA ASN A 186 10.51 -3.91 -15.06
C ASN A 186 11.08 -4.08 -13.63
N TYR A 187 10.57 -5.09 -12.93
CA TYR A 187 10.91 -5.48 -11.57
C TYR A 187 10.54 -6.95 -11.35
N TYR A 188 11.15 -7.59 -10.36
CA TYR A 188 10.73 -8.91 -9.92
C TYR A 188 9.42 -8.79 -9.15
N THR A 189 8.50 -9.74 -9.35
CA THR A 189 7.31 -9.90 -8.50
C THR A 189 7.44 -11.25 -7.80
N LEU A 190 7.56 -11.24 -6.47
CA LEU A 190 7.51 -12.46 -5.68
C LEU A 190 6.11 -12.63 -5.16
N VAL A 191 5.51 -13.81 -5.36
CA VAL A 191 4.16 -14.12 -4.90
C VAL A 191 4.24 -15.38 -4.05
N THR A 192 3.66 -15.36 -2.86
CA THR A 192 3.53 -16.59 -2.07
C THR A 192 2.62 -17.57 -2.80
N PHE A 193 2.88 -18.86 -2.60
CA PHE A 193 2.08 -19.93 -3.15
C PHE A 193 1.87 -20.98 -2.06
N GLY A 194 0.62 -21.14 -1.64
CA GLY A 194 0.19 -22.09 -0.62
C GLY A 194 -0.19 -21.48 0.71
N MET A 195 -0.02 -20.16 0.90
CA MET A 195 -0.55 -19.45 2.08
C MET A 195 -2.07 -19.56 2.14
N GLY A 196 -2.75 -19.39 1.01
CA GLY A 196 -4.21 -19.39 0.96
C GLY A 196 -4.83 -20.79 1.08
N ALA A 197 -4.02 -21.84 1.25
CA ALA A 197 -4.50 -23.14 1.68
C ALA A 197 -5.12 -23.06 3.08
N HIS A 198 -4.59 -22.16 3.92
CA HIS A 198 -5.10 -21.88 5.24
C HIS A 198 -6.29 -20.92 5.22
N ARG A 199 -7.32 -21.26 6.00
CA ARG A 199 -8.49 -20.38 6.23
C ARG A 199 -8.29 -19.58 7.52
N MET A 200 -8.16 -18.27 7.36
CA MET A 200 -8.00 -17.28 8.43
C MET A 200 -9.31 -17.02 9.18
N ASN A 201 -9.20 -16.51 10.41
CA ASN A 201 -10.34 -16.22 11.27
C ASN A 201 -10.87 -14.79 11.02
N VAL A 202 -11.71 -14.64 10.00
CA VAL A 202 -12.34 -13.38 9.62
C VAL A 202 -13.61 -13.14 10.48
N PRO A 203 -13.86 -11.89 10.96
CA PRO A 203 -15.08 -11.56 11.69
C PRO A 203 -16.36 -11.91 10.93
N GLU A 204 -17.39 -12.38 11.64
CA GLU A 204 -18.65 -12.85 11.03
C GLU A 204 -19.30 -11.78 10.14
N GLU A 205 -19.16 -10.49 10.48
CA GLU A 205 -19.69 -9.35 9.74
C GLU A 205 -19.08 -9.20 8.34
N LEU A 206 -17.93 -9.81 8.08
CA LEU A 206 -17.20 -9.74 6.81
C LEU A 206 -17.27 -11.05 6.00
N THR A 207 -18.01 -12.06 6.48
CA THR A 207 -18.09 -13.39 5.82
C THR A 207 -18.55 -13.30 4.37
N GLU A 208 -19.46 -12.38 4.03
CA GLU A 208 -19.95 -12.21 2.66
C GLU A 208 -18.88 -11.66 1.70
N LYS A 209 -17.77 -11.12 2.23
CA LYS A 209 -16.65 -10.59 1.44
C LYS A 209 -15.60 -11.64 1.05
N LYS A 210 -15.72 -12.89 1.52
CA LYS A 210 -14.82 -14.02 1.19
C LYS A 210 -13.32 -13.73 1.43
N LEU A 211 -13.00 -13.17 2.59
CA LEU A 211 -11.64 -12.72 2.94
C LEU A 211 -10.82 -13.79 3.67
N GLU A 212 -11.30 -15.03 3.75
CA GLU A 212 -10.73 -16.07 4.62
C GLU A 212 -9.42 -16.65 4.10
N ARG A 213 -9.07 -16.46 2.82
CA ARG A 213 -7.83 -16.97 2.24
C ARG A 213 -7.08 -15.83 1.56
N ALA A 214 -5.75 -15.86 1.69
CA ALA A 214 -4.91 -14.85 1.06
C ALA A 214 -3.56 -15.41 0.60
N GLU A 215 -3.01 -14.78 -0.44
CA GLU A 215 -1.60 -14.82 -0.84
C GLU A 215 -1.02 -13.41 -0.77
N LEU A 216 0.29 -13.31 -0.53
CA LEU A 216 1.03 -12.06 -0.43
C LEU A 216 1.95 -11.92 -1.62
N LEU A 217 2.20 -10.68 -2.05
CA LEU A 217 3.21 -10.38 -3.04
C LEU A 217 4.03 -9.15 -2.72
N ILE A 218 5.23 -9.10 -3.29
CA ILE A 218 6.17 -8.01 -3.10
C ILE A 218 6.94 -7.77 -4.41
N ASN A 219 7.13 -6.51 -4.78
CA ASN A 219 7.85 -6.14 -5.99
C ASN A 219 9.25 -5.64 -5.65
N LEU A 220 10.26 -6.21 -6.29
CA LEU A 220 11.68 -5.92 -6.04
C LEU A 220 12.34 -5.33 -7.29
N PRO A 221 13.23 -4.34 -7.15
CA PRO A 221 13.95 -3.75 -8.28
C PRO A 221 14.57 -4.79 -9.24
N PRO A 222 14.70 -4.49 -10.54
CA PRO A 222 15.19 -5.44 -11.54
C PRO A 222 16.65 -5.85 -11.32
N ASP A 223 17.41 -5.10 -10.52
CA ASP A 223 18.78 -5.39 -10.14
C ASP A 223 18.89 -6.12 -8.78
N TRP A 224 17.77 -6.46 -8.13
CA TRP A 224 17.76 -7.26 -6.90
C TRP A 224 18.40 -8.63 -7.12
N LYS A 225 19.13 -9.11 -6.11
CA LYS A 225 19.88 -10.36 -6.18
C LYS A 225 19.10 -11.49 -5.53
N LEU A 226 18.86 -12.56 -6.30
CA LEU A 226 17.97 -13.66 -5.91
C LEU A 226 18.62 -15.05 -6.11
N SER A 227 19.95 -15.14 -6.18
CA SER A 227 20.61 -16.45 -6.23
C SER A 227 20.70 -17.08 -4.83
N GLU A 228 20.85 -18.41 -4.77
CA GLU A 228 21.04 -19.13 -3.50
C GLU A 228 22.24 -18.60 -2.68
N GLU A 229 23.29 -18.09 -3.34
CA GLU A 229 24.44 -17.46 -2.67
C GLU A 229 24.07 -16.09 -2.10
N ASP A 230 23.32 -15.28 -2.84
CA ASP A 230 22.92 -13.94 -2.40
C ASP A 230 21.95 -13.99 -1.21
N TRP A 231 21.16 -15.05 -1.08
CA TRP A 231 20.24 -15.25 0.05
C TRP A 231 20.93 -15.45 1.40
N GLN A 232 22.23 -15.72 1.41
CA GLN A 232 23.01 -15.73 2.64
C GLN A 232 23.27 -14.31 3.18
N GLU A 233 23.01 -13.27 2.37
CA GLU A 233 23.11 -11.87 2.80
C GLU A 233 21.73 -11.31 3.16
N GLU A 234 21.57 -10.88 4.42
CA GLU A 234 20.34 -10.29 4.98
C GLU A 234 19.75 -9.19 4.09
N LYS A 235 20.60 -8.30 3.55
CA LYS A 235 20.18 -7.17 2.71
C LYS A 235 19.39 -7.58 1.46
N TRP A 236 19.60 -8.81 0.96
CA TRP A 236 18.87 -9.37 -0.19
C TRP A 236 17.71 -10.26 0.23
N TYR A 237 17.84 -10.94 1.37
CA TYR A 237 16.90 -11.95 1.85
C TYR A 237 15.73 -11.39 2.66
N TRP A 238 15.89 -10.24 3.33
CA TRP A 238 14.85 -9.69 4.21
C TRP A 238 13.44 -9.57 3.58
N PRO A 239 13.24 -9.24 2.28
CA PRO A 239 11.88 -9.16 1.73
C PRO A 239 11.21 -10.53 1.68
N ILE A 240 11.98 -11.59 1.41
CA ILE A 240 11.51 -12.98 1.46
C ILE A 240 11.19 -13.36 2.89
N ASP A 241 12.05 -13.00 3.85
CA ASP A 241 11.83 -13.30 5.26
C ASP A 241 10.56 -12.64 5.81
N VAL A 242 10.33 -11.38 5.43
CA VAL A 242 9.11 -10.63 5.77
C VAL A 242 7.86 -11.27 5.17
N LEU A 243 7.88 -11.64 3.88
CA LEU A 243 6.77 -12.37 3.25
C LEU A 243 6.43 -13.66 4.02
N LYS A 244 7.46 -14.46 4.33
CA LYS A 244 7.32 -15.72 5.06
C LYS A 244 6.81 -15.55 6.48
N TRP A 245 7.25 -14.49 7.14
CA TRP A 245 6.82 -14.14 8.49
C TRP A 245 5.35 -13.75 8.51
N ILE A 246 4.94 -12.80 7.65
CA ILE A 246 3.55 -12.32 7.61
C ILE A 246 2.59 -13.43 7.17
N ALA A 247 2.95 -14.24 6.18
CA ALA A 247 2.14 -15.37 5.72
C ALA A 247 1.80 -16.38 6.84
N ARG A 248 2.64 -16.46 7.88
CA ARG A 248 2.46 -17.38 9.02
C ARG A 248 1.71 -16.78 10.19
N ILE A 249 1.45 -15.47 10.21
CA ILE A 249 0.76 -14.82 11.33
C ILE A 249 -0.60 -15.48 11.59
N PRO A 250 -1.48 -15.70 10.59
CA PRO A 250 -2.78 -16.38 10.80
C PRO A 250 -2.65 -17.83 11.26
N VAL A 251 -1.61 -18.53 10.80
CA VAL A 251 -1.35 -19.93 11.16
C VAL A 251 -0.91 -20.04 12.62
N LYS A 252 -0.06 -19.12 13.10
CA LYS A 252 0.45 -19.08 14.48
C LYS A 252 -0.60 -18.55 15.46
N ASP A 253 -1.35 -17.53 15.10
CA ASP A 253 -2.45 -16.98 15.89
C ASP A 253 -3.79 -17.26 15.21
N ARG A 254 -4.43 -18.36 15.59
CA ARG A 254 -5.70 -18.81 14.97
C ARG A 254 -6.87 -17.85 15.15
N ASN A 255 -6.72 -16.75 15.89
CA ASN A 255 -7.74 -15.73 16.05
C ASN A 255 -7.48 -14.47 15.20
N THR A 256 -6.49 -14.49 14.30
CA THR A 256 -6.17 -13.35 13.43
C THR A 256 -6.42 -13.61 11.94
N TRP A 257 -6.43 -12.54 11.16
CA TRP A 257 -6.58 -12.56 9.71
C TRP A 257 -5.87 -11.36 9.07
N LEU A 258 -5.61 -11.45 7.77
CA LEU A 258 -4.93 -10.43 6.98
C LEU A 258 -5.87 -9.90 5.90
N GLY A 259 -5.93 -8.58 5.77
CA GLY A 259 -6.82 -7.90 4.83
C GLY A 259 -6.24 -6.56 4.39
N TRP A 260 -6.90 -5.96 3.39
CA TRP A 260 -6.57 -4.63 2.90
C TRP A 260 -6.52 -3.60 4.04
N GLY A 261 -5.51 -2.72 4.01
CA GLY A 261 -5.29 -1.67 5.00
C GLY A 261 -4.70 -2.15 6.33
N HIS A 262 -4.55 -3.46 6.56
CA HIS A 262 -3.90 -3.97 7.76
C HIS A 262 -2.42 -3.58 7.79
N THR A 263 -1.93 -3.23 8.97
CA THR A 263 -0.53 -2.89 9.22
C THR A 263 0.10 -3.85 10.22
N ILE A 264 1.26 -4.39 9.87
CA ILE A 264 2.01 -5.34 10.68
C ILE A 264 3.36 -4.72 11.02
N SER A 265 3.67 -4.58 12.30
CA SER A 265 4.94 -4.02 12.78
C SER A 265 5.85 -5.11 13.31
N SER A 266 7.12 -5.09 12.92
CA SER A 266 8.16 -5.94 13.49
C SER A 266 8.84 -5.31 14.72
N GLY A 267 8.57 -4.03 15.00
CA GLY A 267 9.13 -3.29 16.14
C GLY A 267 10.56 -2.76 15.93
N GLU A 268 11.35 -3.42 15.09
CA GLU A 268 12.74 -3.08 14.73
C GLU A 268 12.87 -3.03 13.19
N PRO A 269 13.92 -2.42 12.61
CA PRO A 269 14.12 -2.48 11.15
C PRO A 269 14.26 -3.91 10.61
N PHE A 270 13.76 -4.18 9.40
CA PHE A 270 13.79 -5.51 8.80
C PHE A 270 15.21 -6.03 8.45
N ALA A 271 16.18 -5.13 8.27
CA ALA A 271 17.57 -5.45 8.03
C ALA A 271 18.45 -4.24 8.34
N GLU A 272 19.77 -4.43 8.54
CA GLU A 272 20.69 -3.30 8.76
C GLU A 272 20.72 -2.29 7.59
N SER A 273 20.40 -2.75 6.37
CA SER A 273 20.40 -1.95 5.16
C SER A 273 19.16 -1.05 4.98
N THR A 274 18.17 -1.15 5.86
CA THR A 274 16.91 -0.41 5.76
C THR A 274 16.46 0.10 7.12
N LYS A 275 15.57 1.08 7.11
CA LYS A 275 14.85 1.56 8.31
C LYS A 275 13.37 1.19 8.29
N LEU A 276 12.91 0.55 7.22
CA LEU A 276 11.56 -0.01 7.09
C LEU A 276 11.41 -1.10 8.16
N CYS A 277 10.35 -1.03 8.95
CA CYS A 277 10.19 -1.85 10.16
C CYS A 277 8.76 -2.41 10.33
N GLY A 278 7.89 -2.13 9.36
CA GLY A 278 6.56 -2.73 9.29
C GLY A 278 6.07 -2.76 7.86
N ALA A 279 4.86 -3.24 7.66
CA ALA A 279 4.25 -3.37 6.35
C ALA A 279 2.76 -3.07 6.40
N MET A 280 2.25 -2.46 5.33
CA MET A 280 0.83 -2.33 5.05
C MET A 280 0.45 -3.28 3.91
N LEU A 281 -0.74 -3.87 3.99
CA LEU A 281 -1.30 -4.71 2.94
C LEU A 281 -2.24 -3.90 2.07
N LEU A 282 -1.94 -3.77 0.78
CA LEU A 282 -2.81 -3.16 -0.22
C LEU A 282 -3.25 -4.20 -1.24
N ASN A 283 -4.31 -3.90 -1.99
CA ASN A 283 -4.60 -4.68 -3.19
C ASN A 283 -3.43 -4.49 -4.18
N PRO A 284 -3.12 -5.50 -5.00
CA PRO A 284 -2.01 -5.44 -5.95
C PRO A 284 -2.44 -4.62 -7.15
N GLY A 285 -2.66 -3.34 -6.88
CA GLY A 285 -3.18 -2.36 -7.80
C GLY A 285 -2.51 -2.57 -9.12
N VAL A 286 -1.16 -2.49 -9.18
CA VAL A 286 -0.35 -2.40 -10.42
C VAL A 286 -0.61 -3.49 -11.49
N PHE A 287 -1.40 -4.52 -11.16
CA PHE A 287 -1.82 -5.61 -12.04
C PHE A 287 -3.32 -5.59 -12.43
N GLY A 288 -4.07 -4.56 -12.01
CA GLY A 288 -5.49 -4.32 -12.23
C GLY A 288 -6.42 -5.07 -11.27
N GLU A 289 -7.65 -4.59 -11.09
CA GLU A 289 -8.66 -5.19 -10.19
C GLU A 289 -8.90 -6.70 -10.39
N PRO A 290 -8.90 -7.25 -11.62
CA PRO A 290 -9.07 -8.69 -11.81
C PRO A 290 -7.95 -9.55 -11.19
N SER A 291 -6.84 -8.94 -10.77
CA SER A 291 -5.74 -9.62 -10.06
C SER A 291 -6.00 -9.78 -8.56
N TYR A 292 -6.93 -9.02 -7.97
CA TYR A 292 -7.12 -8.91 -6.52
C TYR A 292 -7.56 -10.20 -5.85
N PHE A 293 -8.24 -11.09 -6.58
CA PHE A 293 -8.66 -12.38 -6.05
C PHE A 293 -8.76 -13.45 -7.14
N CYS A 294 -8.47 -14.70 -6.76
CA CYS A 294 -8.70 -15.89 -7.57
C CYS A 294 -9.95 -16.61 -7.06
N THR A 295 -10.96 -16.79 -7.91
CA THR A 295 -12.12 -17.64 -7.59
C THR A 295 -11.76 -19.11 -7.75
N LEU A 296 -11.89 -19.88 -6.66
CA LEU A 296 -11.65 -21.31 -6.61
C LEU A 296 -12.81 -22.12 -7.21
N PRO A 297 -12.59 -23.39 -7.58
CA PRO A 297 -13.61 -24.27 -8.17
C PRO A 297 -14.89 -24.45 -7.34
N ASP A 298 -14.80 -24.35 -6.01
CA ASP A 298 -15.93 -24.45 -5.09
C ASP A 298 -16.68 -23.11 -4.88
N GLY A 299 -16.14 -22.01 -5.42
CA GLY A 299 -16.70 -20.66 -5.31
C GLY A 299 -16.10 -19.80 -4.19
N ASP A 300 -15.19 -20.34 -3.37
CA ASP A 300 -14.35 -19.54 -2.47
C ASP A 300 -13.42 -18.61 -3.26
N GLU A 301 -12.77 -17.69 -2.56
CA GLU A 301 -11.78 -16.78 -3.14
C GLU A 301 -10.46 -16.80 -2.36
N VAL A 302 -9.35 -16.71 -3.08
CA VAL A 302 -8.02 -16.44 -2.55
C VAL A 302 -7.67 -15.00 -2.91
N ASN A 303 -7.58 -14.13 -1.90
CA ASN A 303 -7.26 -12.72 -2.07
C ASN A 303 -5.76 -12.52 -2.22
N PHE A 304 -5.33 -11.59 -3.06
CA PHE A 304 -3.93 -11.22 -3.22
C PHE A 304 -3.70 -9.86 -2.58
N TYR A 305 -2.68 -9.75 -1.75
CA TYR A 305 -2.28 -8.47 -1.16
C TYR A 305 -0.82 -8.17 -1.43
N GLN A 306 -0.55 -6.97 -1.94
CA GLN A 306 0.78 -6.44 -2.04
C GLN A 306 1.25 -5.90 -0.68
N LEU A 307 2.43 -6.32 -0.28
CA LEU A 307 3.11 -5.88 0.91
C LEU A 307 3.87 -4.58 0.61
N ILE A 308 3.49 -3.49 1.27
CA ILE A 308 4.15 -2.19 1.19
C ILE A 308 4.95 -1.96 2.47
N PRO A 309 6.29 -2.07 2.47
CA PRO A 309 7.09 -1.82 3.66
C PRO A 309 7.02 -0.35 4.06
N LEU A 310 6.80 -0.11 5.36
CA LEU A 310 6.62 1.20 5.95
C LEU A 310 7.68 1.50 7.02
N TYR A 311 7.95 2.79 7.17
CA TYR A 311 8.60 3.34 8.34
C TYR A 311 7.66 3.35 9.54
N LYS A 312 8.23 3.47 10.74
CA LYS A 312 7.45 3.60 11.97
C LYS A 312 6.51 4.81 11.93
N GLU A 313 7.01 5.96 11.49
CA GLU A 313 6.26 7.21 11.45
C GLU A 313 5.10 7.17 10.45
N GLU A 314 5.23 6.41 9.35
CA GLU A 314 4.15 6.20 8.38
C GLU A 314 3.03 5.33 8.96
N MET A 315 3.39 4.27 9.70
CA MET A 315 2.41 3.46 10.43
C MET A 315 1.71 4.26 11.53
N GLU A 316 2.45 5.10 12.27
CA GLU A 316 1.88 6.00 13.29
C GLU A 316 0.93 7.01 12.66
N PHE A 317 1.30 7.62 11.54
CA PHE A 317 0.41 8.53 10.79
C PHE A 317 -0.89 7.82 10.38
N LYS A 318 -0.81 6.62 9.79
CA LYS A 318 -2.01 5.85 9.40
C LYS A 318 -2.88 5.45 10.60
N LEU A 319 -2.30 5.26 11.79
CA LEU A 319 -3.07 4.98 13.01
C LEU A 319 -3.80 6.20 13.55
N GLU A 320 -3.23 7.40 13.38
CA GLU A 320 -3.84 8.67 13.77
C GLU A 320 -4.85 9.20 12.74
N ASN A 321 -4.75 8.70 11.51
CA ASN A 321 -5.54 9.11 10.34
C ASN A 321 -6.16 7.85 9.70
N SER A 322 -6.26 7.81 8.37
CA SER A 322 -6.76 6.67 7.61
C SER A 322 -5.70 6.02 6.71
N VAL A 323 -6.06 4.88 6.10
CA VAL A 323 -5.25 4.25 5.04
C VAL A 323 -5.16 5.19 3.84
N ASP A 324 -6.29 5.71 3.38
CA ASP A 324 -6.37 6.55 2.19
C ASP A 324 -5.51 7.81 2.32
N GLU A 325 -5.56 8.48 3.47
CA GLU A 325 -4.71 9.65 3.73
C GLU A 325 -3.20 9.33 3.73
N LEU A 326 -2.80 8.12 4.14
CA LEU A 326 -1.40 7.72 4.02
C LEU A 326 -1.03 7.47 2.55
N ILE A 327 -1.90 6.81 1.78
CA ILE A 327 -1.63 6.52 0.38
C ILE A 327 -1.53 7.83 -0.42
N ASP A 328 -2.33 8.85 -0.10
CA ASP A 328 -2.28 10.18 -0.71
C ASP A 328 -0.97 10.94 -0.45
N LYS A 329 -0.24 10.58 0.61
CA LYS A 329 1.10 11.08 0.91
C LYS A 329 2.22 10.30 0.20
N CYS A 330 1.91 9.13 -0.36
CA CYS A 330 2.88 8.26 -0.99
C CYS A 330 2.91 8.47 -2.50
N PRO A 331 4.07 8.86 -3.09
CA PRO A 331 4.30 8.70 -4.51
C PRO A 331 4.06 7.25 -4.96
N ASP A 332 3.59 7.08 -6.19
CA ASP A 332 3.29 5.76 -6.76
C ASP A 332 4.49 4.80 -6.68
N GLU A 333 5.72 5.30 -6.84
CA GLU A 333 6.92 4.44 -6.76
C GLU A 333 7.11 3.79 -5.39
N ILE A 334 6.63 4.43 -4.32
CA ILE A 334 6.65 3.86 -2.95
C ILE A 334 5.69 2.66 -2.86
N LEU A 335 4.59 2.72 -3.60
CA LEU A 335 3.50 1.76 -3.58
C LEU A 335 3.69 0.64 -4.61
N GLU A 336 4.53 0.84 -5.62
CA GLU A 336 4.76 -0.14 -6.69
C GLU A 336 5.97 -1.04 -6.43
N VAL A 337 7.17 -0.49 -6.19
CA VAL A 337 8.43 -1.26 -6.07
C VAL A 337 9.18 -0.88 -4.79
N ILE A 338 9.72 -1.87 -4.08
CA ILE A 338 10.51 -1.59 -2.88
C ILE A 338 11.77 -0.81 -3.20
N ASN A 339 11.98 0.28 -2.46
CA ASN A 339 13.26 0.93 -2.29
C ASN A 339 13.62 0.93 -0.79
N PRO A 340 14.60 0.11 -0.34
CA PRO A 340 14.99 0.00 1.08
C PRO A 340 15.50 1.30 1.70
N THR A 341 15.85 2.27 0.85
CA THR A 341 16.45 3.56 1.25
C THR A 341 15.60 4.76 0.81
N ARG A 342 14.32 4.54 0.45
CA ARG A 342 13.41 5.62 0.08
C ARG A 342 13.26 6.64 1.19
N LEU A 343 12.94 7.87 0.84
CA LEU A 343 12.51 8.88 1.80
C LEU A 343 11.22 8.44 2.50
N ASN A 344 11.00 8.95 3.70
CA ASN A 344 9.80 8.68 4.48
C ASN A 344 8.69 9.64 4.02
N ALA A 345 7.52 9.09 3.65
CA ALA A 345 6.42 9.83 3.04
C ALA A 345 5.86 10.95 3.94
N ILE A 346 6.02 10.81 5.27
CA ILE A 346 5.49 11.76 6.25
C ILE A 346 6.57 12.75 6.70
N THR A 347 7.71 12.24 7.14
CA THR A 347 8.76 13.11 7.73
C THR A 347 9.61 13.83 6.70
N ASP A 348 9.67 13.34 5.46
CA ASP A 348 10.39 13.95 4.34
C ASP A 348 9.44 14.53 3.27
N GLU A 349 8.15 14.74 3.59
CA GLU A 349 7.10 15.20 2.65
C GLU A 349 7.56 16.41 1.80
N ASP A 350 8.10 17.45 2.44
CA ASP A 350 8.60 18.66 1.76
C ASP A 350 9.73 18.37 0.75
N THR A 351 10.54 17.34 1.02
CA THR A 351 11.67 16.96 0.15
C THR A 351 11.18 16.11 -1.02
N ILE A 352 10.19 15.26 -0.79
CA ILE A 352 9.53 14.48 -1.83
C ILE A 352 8.79 15.42 -2.77
N GLY A 353 8.09 16.43 -2.22
CA GLY A 353 7.37 17.44 -3.00
C GLY A 353 6.26 16.84 -3.87
N TYR A 354 5.65 15.75 -3.41
CA TYR A 354 4.58 15.04 -4.11
C TYR A 354 3.31 15.89 -4.13
N ASP A 355 2.68 15.99 -5.30
CA ASP A 355 1.39 16.64 -5.48
C ASP A 355 0.52 15.71 -6.31
N LEU A 356 -0.59 15.23 -5.73
CA LEU A 356 -1.56 14.36 -6.41
C LEU A 356 -2.07 14.96 -7.72
N ALA A 357 -2.18 16.29 -7.78
CA ALA A 357 -2.60 16.98 -8.99
C ALA A 357 -1.50 17.09 -10.07
N GLU A 358 -0.26 16.65 -9.81
CA GLU A 358 0.83 16.64 -10.79
C GLU A 358 0.63 15.48 -11.77
N MET A 359 0.32 15.82 -13.01
CA MET A 359 0.08 14.85 -14.08
C MET A 359 1.38 14.42 -14.75
N ASP A 360 2.31 15.35 -14.95
CA ASP A 360 3.61 15.09 -15.58
C ASP A 360 4.62 16.22 -15.23
N ASN A 361 5.91 15.90 -15.24
CA ASN A 361 6.97 16.79 -14.77
C ASN A 361 8.25 16.65 -15.61
N ALA A 362 8.67 17.76 -16.23
CA ALA A 362 9.85 17.79 -17.08
C ALA A 362 11.15 17.46 -16.36
N GLU A 363 11.24 17.64 -15.03
CA GLU A 363 12.47 17.34 -14.28
C GLU A 363 12.87 15.87 -14.39
N SER A 364 11.90 14.95 -14.27
CA SER A 364 12.11 13.51 -14.40
C SER A 364 12.62 13.16 -15.81
N HIS A 365 12.01 13.76 -16.84
CA HIS A 365 12.37 13.58 -18.23
C HIS A 365 13.75 14.15 -18.57
N LEU A 366 14.08 15.35 -18.05
CA LEU A 366 15.40 15.97 -18.21
C LEU A 366 16.49 15.12 -17.59
N LYS A 367 16.24 14.54 -16.41
CA LYS A 367 17.14 13.58 -15.78
C LYS A 367 17.35 12.36 -16.68
N ARG A 368 16.28 11.77 -17.22
CA ARG A 368 16.37 10.61 -18.13
C ARG A 368 17.14 10.91 -19.42
N ILE A 369 16.93 12.09 -20.04
CA ILE A 369 17.72 12.56 -21.20
C ILE A 369 19.22 12.58 -20.86
N ARG A 370 19.59 13.10 -19.69
CA ARG A 370 20.99 13.24 -19.26
C ARG A 370 21.62 11.88 -18.93
N ASP A 371 20.92 11.05 -18.14
CA ASP A 371 21.42 9.75 -17.68
C ASP A 371 21.67 8.81 -18.88
N LEU A 372 20.74 8.78 -19.84
CA LEU A 372 20.84 7.95 -21.05
C LEU A 372 21.63 8.60 -22.18
N HIS A 373 22.08 9.86 -22.03
CA HIS A 373 22.79 10.62 -23.04
C HIS A 373 22.03 10.70 -24.39
N LEU A 374 20.71 10.88 -24.33
CA LEU A 374 19.85 10.87 -25.51
C LEU A 374 20.22 12.01 -26.48
N PRO A 375 20.20 11.77 -27.81
CA PRO A 375 20.61 12.74 -28.82
C PRO A 375 19.52 13.78 -29.14
N VAL A 376 18.92 14.38 -28.11
CA VAL A 376 17.81 15.35 -28.21
C VAL A 376 18.14 16.62 -27.44
N ASP A 377 17.49 17.74 -27.78
CA ASP A 377 17.58 18.96 -26.99
C ASP A 377 16.69 18.89 -25.74
N GLU A 378 16.97 19.72 -24.73
CA GLU A 378 16.24 19.72 -23.47
C GLU A 378 14.74 20.04 -23.62
N LEU A 379 14.29 20.69 -24.71
CA LEU A 379 12.84 20.88 -24.92
C LEU A 379 12.09 19.58 -25.21
N ALA A 380 12.79 18.51 -25.59
CA ALA A 380 12.17 17.20 -25.78
C ALA A 380 11.51 16.67 -24.49
N ALA A 381 12.03 17.07 -23.32
CA ALA A 381 11.44 16.75 -22.02
C ALA A 381 10.01 17.32 -21.83
N TYR A 382 9.56 18.22 -22.69
CA TYR A 382 8.23 18.85 -22.59
C TYR A 382 7.29 18.38 -23.70
N ASN A 383 7.72 17.48 -24.59
CA ASN A 383 6.96 17.11 -25.79
C ASN A 383 5.62 16.43 -25.45
N SER A 384 5.61 15.47 -24.51
CA SER A 384 4.40 14.77 -24.06
C SER A 384 3.38 15.77 -23.52
N MET A 385 3.78 16.56 -22.51
CA MET A 385 2.94 17.58 -21.89
C MET A 385 2.42 18.61 -22.89
N ALA A 386 3.26 19.09 -23.80
CA ALA A 386 2.87 20.08 -24.80
C ALA A 386 1.84 19.53 -25.81
N VAL A 387 1.93 18.25 -26.16
CA VAL A 387 0.94 17.57 -27.00
C VAL A 387 -0.39 17.45 -26.26
N TYR A 388 -0.38 16.97 -25.02
CA TYR A 388 -1.60 16.83 -24.22
C TYR A 388 -2.29 18.18 -23.97
N LEU A 389 -1.51 19.19 -23.55
CA LEU A 389 -2.03 20.54 -23.29
C LEU A 389 -2.64 21.16 -24.55
N ARG A 390 -2.00 20.99 -25.72
CA ARG A 390 -2.57 21.44 -27.00
C ARG A 390 -3.91 20.76 -27.28
N TRP A 391 -3.94 19.44 -27.12
CA TRP A 391 -5.12 18.62 -27.39
C TRP A 391 -6.31 19.05 -26.53
N ALA A 392 -6.09 19.27 -25.23
CA ALA A 392 -7.10 19.76 -24.30
C ALA A 392 -7.56 21.19 -24.63
N MET A 393 -6.61 22.08 -24.95
CA MET A 393 -6.92 23.45 -25.39
C MET A 393 -7.82 23.44 -26.62
N GLU A 394 -7.51 22.64 -27.64
CA GLU A 394 -8.30 22.54 -28.88
C GLU A 394 -9.74 22.02 -28.66
N ARG A 395 -9.98 21.25 -27.60
CA ARG A 395 -11.28 20.60 -27.30
C ARG A 395 -12.20 21.33 -26.36
N GLY A 396 -11.75 22.40 -25.71
CA GLY A 396 -12.61 23.06 -24.72
C GLY A 396 -12.24 22.79 -23.27
N GLN A 397 -11.34 21.84 -23.01
CA GLN A 397 -11.21 21.15 -21.73
C GLN A 397 -10.30 21.86 -20.71
N MET A 398 -10.29 23.20 -20.73
CA MET A 398 -9.44 23.98 -19.82
C MET A 398 -10.28 24.52 -18.67
N SER A 399 -9.73 24.49 -17.45
CA SER A 399 -10.39 25.00 -16.26
C SER A 399 -10.63 26.51 -16.33
N ASN A 400 -11.64 27.02 -15.61
CA ASN A 400 -11.89 28.46 -15.57
C ASN A 400 -10.76 29.26 -14.90
N PRO A 401 -10.12 28.79 -13.82
CA PRO A 401 -8.90 29.41 -13.31
C PRO A 401 -7.79 29.51 -14.37
N PHE A 402 -7.53 28.43 -15.11
CA PHE A 402 -6.53 28.43 -16.18
C PHE A 402 -6.91 29.42 -17.30
N LEU A 403 -8.17 29.41 -17.73
CA LEU A 403 -8.68 30.32 -18.74
C LEU A 403 -8.62 31.78 -18.28
N THR A 404 -8.86 32.08 -17.02
CA THR A 404 -8.75 33.46 -16.50
C THR A 404 -7.33 33.99 -16.70
N GLN A 405 -6.33 33.18 -16.42
CA GLN A 405 -4.93 33.59 -16.53
C GLN A 405 -4.40 33.56 -17.96
N TYR A 406 -4.83 32.57 -18.77
CA TYR A 406 -4.20 32.23 -20.04
C TYR A 406 -5.14 32.20 -21.26
N ARG A 407 -6.32 32.84 -21.19
CA ARG A 407 -7.32 32.89 -22.28
C ARG A 407 -6.71 33.15 -23.66
N ASN A 408 -5.88 34.18 -23.76
CA ASN A 408 -5.25 34.59 -25.01
C ASN A 408 -4.36 33.49 -25.61
N VAL A 409 -3.70 32.68 -24.78
CA VAL A 409 -2.86 31.56 -25.23
C VAL A 409 -3.75 30.47 -25.79
N VAL A 410 -4.81 30.09 -25.06
CA VAL A 410 -5.77 29.05 -25.50
C VAL A 410 -6.44 29.44 -26.82
N GLU A 411 -6.90 30.69 -26.94
CA GLU A 411 -7.51 31.20 -28.18
C GLU A 411 -6.53 31.20 -29.35
N ALA A 412 -5.26 31.56 -29.12
CA ALA A 412 -4.23 31.51 -30.16
C ALA A 412 -3.91 30.08 -30.60
N VAL A 413 -3.80 29.13 -29.65
CA VAL A 413 -3.61 27.70 -29.96
C VAL A 413 -4.77 27.18 -30.81
N ARG A 414 -6.02 27.44 -30.42
CA ARG A 414 -7.21 27.07 -31.21
C ARG A 414 -7.23 27.66 -32.61
N ALA A 415 -6.67 28.86 -32.78
CA ALA A 415 -6.55 29.52 -34.08
C ALA A 415 -5.37 29.03 -34.92
N GLY A 416 -4.55 28.10 -34.41
CA GLY A 416 -3.36 27.59 -35.08
C GLY A 416 -2.19 28.57 -35.13
N ASN A 417 -2.19 29.59 -34.27
CA ASN A 417 -1.13 30.60 -34.16
C ASN A 417 -0.62 30.78 -32.72
N GLY A 418 -0.77 29.72 -31.91
CA GLY A 418 -0.31 29.66 -30.53
C GLY A 418 1.21 29.71 -30.38
N PRO A 419 1.71 29.95 -29.15
CA PRO A 419 3.14 29.88 -28.85
C PRO A 419 3.64 28.42 -28.90
N ASP A 420 4.96 28.24 -28.87
CA ASP A 420 5.54 26.92 -28.59
C ASP A 420 5.17 26.51 -27.16
N LEU A 421 4.29 25.51 -27.03
CA LEU A 421 3.76 25.11 -25.73
C LEU A 421 4.82 24.47 -24.83
N ARG A 422 5.92 23.94 -25.38
CA ARG A 422 7.05 23.43 -24.58
C ARG A 422 7.71 24.56 -23.80
N VAL A 423 7.89 25.71 -24.45
CA VAL A 423 8.42 26.92 -23.82
C VAL A 423 7.42 27.51 -22.84
N PHE A 424 6.12 27.49 -23.18
CA PHE A 424 5.07 27.94 -22.28
C PHE A 424 5.04 27.13 -20.99
N ILE A 425 5.08 25.79 -21.07
CA ILE A 425 5.10 24.91 -19.89
C ILE A 425 6.33 25.22 -19.02
N ARG A 426 7.53 25.27 -19.61
CA ARG A 426 8.76 25.61 -18.89
C ARG A 426 8.70 26.97 -18.18
N ASP A 427 8.25 28.01 -18.88
CA ASP A 427 8.40 29.40 -18.40
C ASP A 427 7.17 29.92 -17.63
N LYS A 428 6.01 29.27 -17.74
CA LYS A 428 4.74 29.73 -17.16
C LYS A 428 4.04 28.70 -16.27
N LEU A 429 4.30 27.42 -16.47
CA LEU A 429 3.71 26.33 -15.68
C LEU A 429 4.78 25.59 -14.86
N ASP A 430 5.94 26.23 -14.63
CA ASP A 430 7.07 25.69 -13.85
C ASP A 430 7.57 24.32 -14.32
N GLY A 431 7.38 24.03 -15.61
CA GLY A 431 7.78 22.76 -16.20
C GLY A 431 6.89 21.56 -15.88
N LYS A 432 5.70 21.79 -15.32
CA LYS A 432 4.76 20.76 -14.89
C LYS A 432 3.44 20.85 -15.65
N LEU A 433 2.75 19.73 -15.76
CA LEU A 433 1.36 19.64 -16.18
C LEU A 433 0.54 19.17 -14.98
N SER A 434 -0.60 19.81 -14.73
CA SER A 434 -1.47 19.49 -13.60
C SER A 434 -2.90 19.24 -14.04
N THR A 435 -3.58 18.32 -13.39
CA THR A 435 -5.00 18.02 -13.60
C THR A 435 -5.90 19.23 -13.35
N GLN A 436 -5.50 20.12 -12.43
CA GLN A 436 -6.20 21.37 -12.13
C GLN A 436 -6.21 22.38 -13.29
N PHE A 437 -5.39 22.17 -14.34
CA PHE A 437 -5.44 23.00 -15.53
C PHE A 437 -6.67 22.70 -16.40
N PHE A 438 -7.35 21.59 -16.16
CA PHE A 438 -8.45 21.09 -16.99
C PHE A 438 -9.81 21.24 -16.30
N ASP A 439 -10.88 21.28 -17.10
CA ASP A 439 -12.25 21.24 -16.57
C ASP A 439 -12.59 19.84 -16.01
N ARG A 440 -13.83 19.62 -15.55
CA ARG A 440 -14.25 18.34 -14.94
C ARG A 440 -13.92 17.13 -15.82
N VAL A 441 -14.27 17.20 -17.10
CA VAL A 441 -14.04 16.10 -18.05
C VAL A 441 -12.54 15.94 -18.34
N GLY A 442 -11.83 17.04 -18.57
CA GLY A 442 -10.40 16.98 -18.84
C GLY A 442 -9.57 16.53 -17.64
N SER A 443 -9.95 16.93 -16.42
CA SER A 443 -9.30 16.50 -15.18
C SER A 443 -9.58 15.03 -14.91
N GLY A 444 -10.85 14.59 -14.97
CA GLY A 444 -11.19 13.17 -14.83
C GLY A 444 -10.53 12.29 -15.90
N PHE A 445 -10.44 12.75 -17.15
CA PHE A 445 -9.71 12.02 -18.18
C PHE A 445 -8.19 12.01 -17.95
N ALA A 446 -7.62 13.12 -17.46
CA ALA A 446 -6.19 13.19 -17.11
C ALA A 446 -5.87 12.26 -15.94
N GLN A 447 -6.77 12.19 -14.95
CA GLN A 447 -6.75 11.17 -13.92
C GLN A 447 -6.82 9.81 -14.61
N TRP A 448 -7.96 9.36 -15.12
CA TRP A 448 -8.16 8.02 -15.71
C TRP A 448 -7.06 7.54 -16.67
N TYR A 449 -6.53 8.43 -17.52
CA TYR A 449 -5.58 8.06 -18.56
C TYR A 449 -4.11 8.26 -18.22
N ALA A 450 -3.80 9.20 -17.33
CA ALA A 450 -2.42 9.57 -17.02
C ALA A 450 -2.01 9.36 -15.55
N GLN A 451 -2.95 9.33 -14.60
CA GLN A 451 -2.68 9.14 -13.17
C GLN A 451 -3.42 7.94 -12.56
N ASP A 452 -4.69 7.79 -12.88
CA ASP A 452 -5.67 6.94 -12.22
C ASP A 452 -5.66 5.53 -12.80
N ASN A 453 -4.63 4.82 -12.37
CA ASN A 453 -4.85 4.08 -11.15
C ASN A 453 -3.44 3.79 -10.63
N ARG A 454 -3.25 3.76 -9.31
CA ARG A 454 -2.11 3.12 -8.62
C ARG A 454 -1.91 1.64 -9.05
N SER A 455 -2.72 1.23 -10.02
CA SER A 455 -2.78 0.00 -10.77
C SER A 455 -2.21 -0.08 -12.18
N ASN A 456 -1.95 1.04 -12.85
CA ASN A 456 -1.32 1.02 -14.18
C ASN A 456 -0.79 2.42 -14.51
N PRO A 457 0.22 2.88 -13.77
CA PRO A 457 0.79 4.19 -14.04
C PRO A 457 1.29 4.25 -15.50
N TYR A 458 1.25 5.45 -16.09
CA TYR A 458 1.83 5.76 -17.40
C TYR A 458 1.01 5.37 -18.64
N GLY A 459 -0.31 5.17 -18.57
CA GLY A 459 -1.15 4.87 -19.74
C GLY A 459 -0.88 5.78 -20.94
N TYR A 460 -0.92 7.10 -20.72
CA TYR A 460 -0.58 8.10 -21.73
C TYR A 460 0.87 7.99 -22.26
N LEU A 461 1.86 7.93 -21.36
CA LEU A 461 3.28 7.85 -21.76
C LEU A 461 3.61 6.53 -22.47
N ARG A 462 2.94 5.43 -22.13
CA ARG A 462 3.05 4.12 -22.83
C ARG A 462 2.53 4.22 -24.24
N ASP A 463 1.32 4.75 -24.45
CA ASP A 463 0.77 4.97 -25.79
C ASP A 463 1.65 5.94 -26.61
N TYR A 464 2.21 6.98 -25.96
CA TYR A 464 3.15 7.91 -26.58
C TYR A 464 4.46 7.23 -26.98
N ARG A 465 5.04 6.40 -26.09
CA ARG A 465 6.22 5.57 -26.35
C ARG A 465 5.96 4.60 -27.51
N ASP A 466 4.85 3.89 -27.50
CA ASP A 466 4.53 2.91 -28.53
C ASP A 466 4.32 3.57 -29.90
N CYS A 467 3.74 4.77 -29.93
CA CYS A 467 3.72 5.62 -31.13
C CYS A 467 5.15 5.98 -31.57
N ALA A 468 6.02 6.37 -30.64
CA ALA A 468 7.41 6.68 -30.94
C ALA A 468 8.17 5.47 -31.49
N LEU A 469 8.01 4.28 -30.91
CA LEU A 469 8.58 3.03 -31.41
C LEU A 469 8.11 2.71 -32.84
N ALA A 470 6.82 2.94 -33.13
CA ALA A 470 6.28 2.72 -34.48
C ALA A 470 6.88 3.69 -35.51
N VAL A 471 7.11 4.96 -35.13
CA VAL A 471 7.77 5.96 -35.98
C VAL A 471 9.26 5.65 -36.14
N LEU A 472 9.91 5.19 -35.07
CA LEU A 472 11.34 4.89 -34.98
C LEU A 472 11.66 3.40 -35.24
N LYS A 473 10.84 2.70 -36.02
CA LYS A 473 10.95 1.24 -36.26
C LYS A 473 12.32 0.74 -36.76
N ASP A 474 13.09 1.62 -37.40
CA ASP A 474 14.42 1.32 -37.96
C ASP A 474 15.56 1.77 -37.02
N HIS A 475 15.24 2.30 -35.84
CA HIS A 475 16.20 2.70 -34.81
C HIS A 475 16.79 1.47 -34.10
N THR A 476 18.06 1.56 -33.69
CA THR A 476 18.72 0.51 -32.91
C THR A 476 18.94 1.03 -31.50
N TRP A 477 18.32 0.39 -30.52
CA TRP A 477 18.41 0.75 -29.10
C TRP A 477 19.68 0.16 -28.47
N ASN A 478 20.36 0.96 -27.65
CA ASN A 478 21.56 0.55 -26.93
C ASN A 478 21.24 -0.21 -25.65
N SER A 479 20.05 -0.01 -25.07
CA SER A 479 19.56 -0.71 -23.88
C SER A 479 18.03 -0.71 -23.81
N ILE A 480 17.46 -1.49 -22.89
CA ILE A 480 16.00 -1.52 -22.63
C ILE A 480 15.55 -0.16 -22.10
N GLU A 481 16.34 0.48 -21.24
CA GLU A 481 16.03 1.77 -20.65
C GLU A 481 15.96 2.89 -21.71
N GLU A 482 16.76 2.81 -22.77
CA GLU A 482 16.70 3.71 -23.92
C GLU A 482 15.44 3.46 -24.77
N GLU A 483 15.07 2.18 -24.99
CA GLU A 483 13.83 1.82 -25.69
C GLU A 483 12.58 2.30 -24.92
N GLU A 484 12.58 2.15 -23.59
CA GLU A 484 11.53 2.70 -22.72
C GLU A 484 11.47 4.23 -22.81
N ALA A 485 12.60 4.89 -23.00
CA ALA A 485 12.70 6.34 -23.18
C ALA A 485 12.34 6.82 -24.59
N ALA A 486 11.89 5.94 -25.50
CA ALA A 486 11.60 6.28 -26.90
C ALA A 486 10.65 7.46 -27.07
N TYR A 487 9.72 7.70 -26.12
CA TYR A 487 8.81 8.84 -26.12
C TYR A 487 9.56 10.19 -26.19
N LEU A 488 10.75 10.29 -25.60
CA LEU A 488 11.59 11.50 -25.63
C LEU A 488 12.23 11.75 -27.00
N LEU A 489 12.30 10.72 -27.86
CA LEU A 489 12.87 10.83 -29.20
C LEU A 489 11.81 11.07 -30.29
N LEU A 490 10.52 11.05 -29.95
CA LEU A 490 9.46 11.39 -30.91
C LEU A 490 9.60 12.86 -31.33
N PRO A 491 9.77 13.16 -32.64
CA PRO A 491 9.91 14.55 -33.08
C PRO A 491 8.64 15.37 -32.80
N TYR A 492 8.80 16.58 -32.26
CA TYR A 492 7.68 17.51 -32.04
C TYR A 492 7.26 18.16 -33.37
N THR A 493 6.34 17.52 -34.08
CA THR A 493 5.84 17.91 -35.42
C THR A 493 4.32 17.84 -35.47
N GLU A 494 3.70 18.45 -36.48
CA GLU A 494 2.25 18.32 -36.71
C GLU A 494 1.86 16.87 -36.98
N GLU A 495 2.68 16.11 -37.71
CA GLU A 495 2.43 14.69 -37.99
C GLU A 495 2.40 13.86 -36.70
N SER A 496 3.38 14.05 -35.81
CA SER A 496 3.41 13.40 -34.50
C SER A 496 2.21 13.82 -33.64
N TYR A 497 1.88 15.12 -33.64
CA TYR A 497 0.72 15.64 -32.91
C TYR A 497 -0.59 14.98 -33.37
N GLN A 498 -0.82 14.89 -34.69
CA GLN A 498 -2.03 14.26 -35.23
C GLN A 498 -2.11 12.78 -34.86
N ALA A 499 -0.99 12.06 -34.87
CA ALA A 499 -0.95 10.66 -34.48
C ALA A 499 -1.33 10.46 -33.01
N ILE A 500 -0.73 11.24 -32.09
CA ILE A 500 -1.03 11.15 -30.65
C ILE A 500 -2.44 11.68 -30.33
N SER A 501 -2.88 12.78 -30.96
CA SER A 501 -4.23 13.32 -30.81
C SER A 501 -5.30 12.30 -31.16
N ALA A 502 -5.10 11.49 -32.20
CA ALA A 502 -6.05 10.45 -32.58
C ALA A 502 -6.15 9.33 -31.52
N ILE A 503 -5.04 9.02 -30.83
CA ILE A 503 -5.03 8.08 -29.70
C ILE A 503 -5.79 8.71 -28.53
N LEU A 504 -5.49 9.96 -28.18
CA LEU A 504 -6.18 10.70 -27.12
C LEU A 504 -7.70 10.76 -27.37
N ASP A 505 -8.15 11.01 -28.60
CA ASP A 505 -9.58 11.01 -28.96
C ASP A 505 -10.23 9.64 -28.74
N LYS A 506 -9.53 8.56 -29.10
CA LYS A 506 -10.01 7.20 -28.89
C LYS A 506 -10.14 6.88 -27.40
N ARG A 507 -9.15 7.29 -26.60
CA ARG A 507 -9.10 7.06 -25.15
C ARG A 507 -10.12 7.89 -24.40
N LEU A 508 -10.30 9.15 -24.78
CA LEU A 508 -11.37 9.99 -24.22
C LEU A 508 -12.75 9.38 -24.48
N LYS A 509 -12.99 8.79 -25.66
CA LYS A 509 -14.23 8.08 -25.94
C LYS A 509 -14.42 6.85 -25.05
N GLU A 510 -13.37 6.05 -24.85
CA GLU A 510 -13.39 4.88 -23.94
C GLU A 510 -13.71 5.32 -22.50
N PHE A 511 -13.07 6.37 -22.02
CA PHE A 511 -13.33 6.96 -20.70
C PHE A 511 -14.78 7.46 -20.55
N LEU A 512 -15.28 8.23 -21.52
CA LEU A 512 -16.66 8.72 -21.47
C LEU A 512 -17.69 7.58 -21.52
N GLU A 513 -17.38 6.47 -22.21
CA GLU A 513 -18.23 5.28 -22.24
C GLU A 513 -18.15 4.45 -20.95
N ALA A 514 -17.04 4.52 -20.19
CA ALA A 514 -16.84 3.75 -18.97
C ALA A 514 -17.32 4.50 -17.71
N GLU A 515 -16.90 5.76 -17.56
CA GLU A 515 -17.10 6.56 -16.34
C GLU A 515 -18.29 7.54 -16.46
N PHE A 516 -18.78 7.79 -17.68
CA PHE A 516 -19.80 8.82 -17.95
C PHE A 516 -21.04 8.28 -18.70
N GLU A 517 -21.28 6.96 -18.74
CA GLU A 517 -22.46 6.40 -19.43
C GLU A 517 -23.78 6.90 -18.81
N ASP A 518 -23.81 7.06 -17.48
CA ASP A 518 -25.00 7.43 -16.70
C ASP A 518 -24.99 8.87 -16.14
N ASP A 519 -23.89 9.64 -16.27
CA ASP A 519 -23.84 11.06 -15.89
C ASP A 519 -24.11 11.94 -17.13
N PRO A 520 -25.29 12.57 -17.25
CA PRO A 520 -25.61 13.41 -18.40
C PRO A 520 -24.70 14.64 -18.40
N GLU A 521 -23.64 14.55 -19.21
CA GLU A 521 -22.67 15.59 -19.50
C GLU A 521 -23.39 16.97 -19.63
N LEU A 522 -23.07 17.88 -18.71
CA LEU A 522 -23.64 19.22 -18.58
C LEU A 522 -25.09 19.23 -18.06
N ARG A 523 -25.25 18.93 -16.77
CA ARG A 523 -26.41 19.42 -16.03
C ARG A 523 -26.45 20.95 -16.14
N VAL A 524 -27.39 21.46 -16.94
CA VAL A 524 -27.64 22.89 -17.09
C VAL A 524 -28.71 23.28 -16.10
N ALA A 525 -28.44 24.30 -15.29
CA ALA A 525 -29.39 24.83 -14.33
C ALA A 525 -30.50 25.63 -15.04
N ARG A 526 -31.53 24.95 -15.56
CA ARG A 526 -32.62 25.54 -16.34
C ARG A 526 -33.37 26.63 -15.58
N ALA A 527 -33.39 26.58 -14.25
CA ALA A 527 -33.99 27.63 -13.43
C ALA A 527 -33.24 28.98 -13.50
N ALA A 528 -32.04 29.02 -14.09
CA ALA A 528 -31.29 30.24 -14.36
C ALA A 528 -31.69 30.92 -15.69
N ASP A 529 -32.44 30.24 -16.57
CA ASP A 529 -32.78 30.76 -17.90
C ASP A 529 -33.50 32.12 -17.83
N GLY A 530 -32.97 33.10 -18.55
CA GLY A 530 -33.50 34.46 -18.59
C GLY A 530 -33.21 35.33 -17.36
N LYS A 531 -32.48 34.82 -16.36
CA LYS A 531 -32.02 35.61 -15.20
C LYS A 531 -30.71 36.35 -15.56
N PRO A 532 -30.52 37.59 -15.08
CA PRO A 532 -29.31 38.37 -15.37
C PRO A 532 -28.08 37.77 -14.65
N PRO A 533 -26.87 37.89 -15.23
CA PRO A 533 -25.65 37.42 -14.57
C PRO A 533 -25.37 38.21 -13.28
N ILE A 534 -24.97 37.51 -12.21
CA ILE A 534 -24.66 38.10 -10.90
C ILE A 534 -23.14 38.21 -10.67
N ILE A 535 -22.40 37.14 -11.01
CA ILE A 535 -20.93 37.06 -10.87
C ILE A 535 -20.26 36.79 -12.24
N PRO A 536 -20.35 37.72 -13.22
CA PRO A 536 -19.84 37.49 -14.57
C PRO A 536 -18.30 37.38 -14.64
N ASP A 537 -17.60 37.96 -13.67
CA ASP A 537 -16.13 38.01 -13.61
C ASP A 537 -15.54 36.98 -12.65
N TRP A 538 -16.28 35.91 -12.33
CA TRP A 538 -15.80 34.82 -11.47
C TRP A 538 -14.61 34.10 -12.11
N ASP A 539 -13.49 34.06 -11.41
CA ASP A 539 -12.22 33.49 -11.84
C ASP A 539 -11.88 32.16 -11.17
N GLY A 540 -12.67 31.73 -10.18
CA GLY A 540 -12.52 30.43 -9.52
C GLY A 540 -13.05 29.24 -10.33
N PRO A 541 -13.01 28.04 -9.73
CA PRO A 541 -13.62 26.82 -10.29
C PRO A 541 -15.11 27.03 -10.59
N LEU A 542 -15.65 26.35 -11.60
CA LEU A 542 -17.02 26.64 -12.07
C LEU A 542 -18.09 25.76 -11.46
N PHE A 543 -17.76 24.56 -10.99
CA PHE A 543 -18.78 23.60 -10.61
C PHE A 543 -18.97 23.54 -9.09
N CYS A 544 -20.23 23.42 -8.69
CA CYS A 544 -20.65 23.15 -7.31
C CYS A 544 -21.73 22.07 -7.36
N TYR A 545 -21.87 21.30 -6.28
CA TYR A 545 -23.00 20.39 -6.13
C TYR A 545 -24.27 21.16 -5.80
N ALA A 546 -25.39 20.81 -6.43
CA ALA A 546 -26.71 21.32 -6.06
C ALA A 546 -27.80 20.31 -6.38
N THR A 547 -28.88 20.34 -5.60
CA THR A 547 -30.07 19.52 -5.88
C THR A 547 -30.84 20.02 -7.10
N ASP A 548 -31.50 19.11 -7.82
CA ASP A 548 -32.27 19.42 -9.02
C ASP A 548 -33.48 20.33 -8.73
N ARG A 549 -34.01 20.26 -7.50
CA ARG A 549 -35.02 21.22 -7.01
C ARG A 549 -34.54 22.66 -7.13
N ILE A 550 -33.27 22.91 -6.81
CA ILE A 550 -32.67 24.25 -6.97
C ILE A 550 -32.41 24.52 -8.45
N ALA A 551 -31.63 23.65 -9.10
CA ALA A 551 -31.06 23.94 -10.41
C ALA A 551 -32.06 23.83 -11.57
N GLN A 552 -32.99 22.89 -11.51
CA GLN A 552 -34.02 22.66 -12.54
C GLN A 552 -35.33 23.40 -12.21
N GLU A 553 -35.77 23.38 -10.95
CA GLU A 553 -37.09 23.89 -10.55
C GLU A 553 -37.05 25.30 -9.92
N GLY A 554 -35.89 25.77 -9.48
CA GLY A 554 -35.70 27.13 -8.95
C GLY A 554 -36.11 27.31 -7.50
N TYR A 555 -36.07 26.24 -6.70
CA TYR A 555 -36.32 26.27 -5.26
C TYR A 555 -35.28 27.14 -4.53
N LYS A 556 -35.64 27.58 -3.32
CA LYS A 556 -34.76 28.38 -2.48
C LYS A 556 -33.73 27.47 -1.80
N ILE A 557 -32.49 27.95 -1.80
CA ILE A 557 -31.39 27.30 -1.10
C ILE A 557 -31.57 27.56 0.40
N LYS A 558 -31.45 26.52 1.21
CA LYS A 558 -31.61 26.57 2.67
C LYS A 558 -30.35 26.19 3.41
N VAL A 559 -29.61 25.20 2.91
CA VAL A 559 -28.32 24.78 3.45
C VAL A 559 -27.26 24.97 2.37
N ALA A 560 -26.08 25.43 2.80
CA ALA A 560 -24.89 25.57 1.98
C ALA A 560 -23.68 25.05 2.76
N GLU A 561 -23.04 24.04 2.23
CA GLU A 561 -21.89 23.37 2.83
C GLU A 561 -20.68 23.53 1.92
N ARG A 562 -19.49 23.65 2.52
CA ARG A 562 -18.25 23.73 1.76
C ARG A 562 -17.25 22.68 2.21
N VAL A 563 -17.16 21.59 1.46
CA VAL A 563 -16.19 20.52 1.67
C VAL A 563 -14.98 20.76 0.77
N ALA A 564 -13.78 20.42 1.23
CA ALA A 564 -12.60 20.49 0.38
C ALA A 564 -12.69 19.38 -0.69
N PRO A 565 -12.68 19.70 -1.99
CA PRO A 565 -12.66 18.66 -3.02
C PRO A 565 -11.30 17.96 -3.04
N GLU A 566 -11.24 16.80 -3.71
CA GLU A 566 -9.98 16.07 -3.91
C GLU A 566 -8.94 16.96 -4.60
N ARG A 567 -7.65 16.72 -4.33
CA ARG A 567 -6.56 17.63 -4.72
C ARG A 567 -6.54 17.86 -6.23
N GLU A 568 -6.85 16.87 -7.03
CA GLU A 568 -6.89 16.84 -8.49
C GLU A 568 -8.05 17.68 -9.07
N GLU A 569 -9.08 17.92 -8.27
CA GLU A 569 -10.34 18.53 -8.68
C GLU A 569 -10.40 20.04 -8.43
N TRP A 570 -9.44 20.61 -7.68
CA TRP A 570 -9.41 22.02 -7.30
C TRP A 570 -9.45 23.00 -8.48
N GLY A 571 -9.14 22.53 -9.70
CA GLY A 571 -9.25 23.33 -10.91
C GLY A 571 -10.71 23.59 -11.34
N TRP A 572 -11.63 22.67 -11.07
CA TRP A 572 -12.97 22.69 -11.63
C TRP A 572 -14.09 22.63 -10.57
N ASP A 573 -13.85 22.01 -9.41
CA ASP A 573 -14.79 21.98 -8.28
C ASP A 573 -14.50 23.11 -7.28
N THR A 574 -15.57 23.77 -6.85
CA THR A 574 -15.57 24.83 -5.84
C THR A 574 -15.59 24.29 -4.41
N GLY A 575 -16.03 23.04 -4.24
CA GLY A 575 -16.32 22.40 -2.95
C GLY A 575 -17.66 22.81 -2.34
N TRP A 576 -18.46 23.66 -3.00
CA TRP A 576 -19.77 24.06 -2.49
C TRP A 576 -20.84 23.02 -2.82
N GLY A 577 -21.64 22.66 -1.81
CA GLY A 577 -22.91 21.94 -1.92
C GLY A 577 -24.07 22.84 -1.52
N PHE A 578 -25.17 22.80 -2.28
CA PHE A 578 -26.38 23.60 -2.02
C PHE A 578 -27.64 22.74 -1.98
N PHE A 579 -28.41 22.86 -0.89
CA PHE A 579 -29.57 22.00 -0.60
C PHE A 579 -30.83 22.79 -0.23
N SER A 580 -31.99 22.13 -0.32
CA SER A 580 -33.33 22.69 -0.10
C SER A 580 -34.02 22.10 1.16
N ASP A 581 -35.12 22.73 1.62
CA ASP A 581 -35.75 22.56 2.96
C ASP A 581 -36.29 21.15 3.32
N ASP A 582 -36.49 20.24 2.37
CA ASP A 582 -37.14 18.91 2.57
C ASP A 582 -36.20 17.78 2.07
N ASP A 583 -34.91 17.93 2.33
CA ASP A 583 -33.85 17.01 1.88
C ASP A 583 -33.41 16.03 3.01
N ASP A 584 -34.16 15.98 4.13
CA ASP A 584 -33.98 15.06 5.28
C ASP A 584 -34.15 13.55 4.93
N GLU A 585 -34.52 13.23 3.68
CA GLU A 585 -34.68 11.86 3.14
C GLU A 585 -33.83 11.63 1.86
N ILE A 586 -32.68 12.29 1.69
CA ILE A 586 -31.78 11.98 0.57
C ILE A 586 -30.95 10.71 0.90
N GLU A 587 -31.55 9.54 0.67
CA GLU A 587 -30.83 8.26 0.53
C GLU A 587 -30.62 7.87 -0.95
N ASP A 588 -31.02 8.69 -1.92
CA ASP A 588 -30.88 8.38 -3.37
C ASP A 588 -30.02 9.42 -4.10
N ASP A 589 -28.94 8.95 -4.72
CA ASP A 589 -28.05 9.65 -5.67
C ASP A 589 -28.77 10.25 -6.91
N GLU A 590 -30.10 10.07 -7.05
CA GLU A 590 -30.83 10.41 -8.27
C GLU A 590 -31.33 11.87 -8.37
N ASN A 591 -31.19 12.72 -7.33
CA ASN A 591 -31.86 14.05 -7.29
C ASN A 591 -30.94 15.29 -7.28
N GLY A 592 -29.64 15.16 -7.59
CA GLY A 592 -28.69 16.29 -7.63
C GLY A 592 -27.48 16.05 -8.53
N GLY A 593 -26.58 17.03 -8.60
CA GLY A 593 -25.32 16.88 -9.33
C GLY A 593 -24.53 18.19 -9.45
N PHE A 594 -23.49 18.19 -10.29
CA PHE A 594 -22.63 19.35 -10.48
C PHE A 594 -23.21 20.36 -11.48
N TYR A 595 -23.32 21.61 -11.04
CA TYR A 595 -23.86 22.73 -11.82
C TYR A 595 -22.87 23.90 -11.85
N ASP A 596 -22.99 24.76 -12.87
CA ASP A 596 -22.22 26.01 -12.92
C ASP A 596 -22.64 26.94 -11.76
N ILE A 597 -21.71 27.25 -10.86
CA ILE A 597 -21.95 28.06 -9.67
C ILE A 597 -22.47 29.46 -10.02
N ARG A 598 -22.13 29.98 -11.19
CA ARG A 598 -22.64 31.27 -11.66
C ARG A 598 -24.13 31.20 -11.94
N ASP A 599 -24.63 30.06 -12.40
CA ASP A 599 -26.06 29.84 -12.61
C ASP A 599 -26.80 29.62 -11.28
N ILE A 600 -26.20 28.91 -10.33
CA ILE A 600 -26.73 28.82 -8.96
C ILE A 600 -26.85 30.21 -8.32
N CYS A 601 -25.84 31.07 -8.48
CA CYS A 601 -25.90 32.46 -8.02
C CYS A 601 -26.97 33.29 -8.74
N ARG A 602 -27.30 32.99 -10.00
CA ARG A 602 -28.44 33.63 -10.70
C ARG A 602 -29.76 33.14 -10.12
N ILE A 603 -29.85 31.87 -9.71
CA ILE A 603 -31.06 31.28 -9.15
C ILE A 603 -31.35 31.88 -7.77
N ASP A 604 -30.35 31.91 -6.89
CA ASP A 604 -30.42 32.51 -5.57
C ASP A 604 -29.21 33.39 -5.26
N PRO A 605 -29.28 34.72 -5.51
CA PRO A 605 -28.17 35.64 -5.25
C PRO A 605 -27.73 35.74 -3.79
N THR A 606 -28.49 35.18 -2.85
CA THR A 606 -28.14 35.21 -1.41
C THR A 606 -26.89 34.39 -1.09
N VAL A 607 -26.44 33.49 -1.97
CA VAL A 607 -25.22 32.68 -1.77
C VAL A 607 -23.93 33.42 -2.09
N VAL A 608 -23.98 34.52 -2.85
CA VAL A 608 -22.78 35.25 -3.29
C VAL A 608 -21.85 35.66 -2.13
N PRO A 609 -22.35 36.15 -0.98
CA PRO A 609 -21.50 36.47 0.16
C PRO A 609 -20.81 35.25 0.80
N LEU A 610 -21.33 34.04 0.57
CA LEU A 610 -20.79 32.81 1.13
C LEU A 610 -19.54 32.33 0.39
N LEU A 611 -19.40 32.62 -0.91
CA LEU A 611 -18.40 31.99 -1.80
C LEU A 611 -16.94 32.15 -1.35
N SER A 612 -16.63 33.13 -0.50
CA SER A 612 -15.30 33.37 0.06
C SER A 612 -15.05 32.72 1.42
N LEU A 613 -16.04 32.04 2.01
CA LEU A 613 -15.90 31.33 3.29
C LEU A 613 -15.00 30.10 3.11
N PRO A 614 -14.22 29.71 4.14
CA PRO A 614 -13.26 28.62 4.04
C PRO A 614 -13.93 27.24 3.84
N TYR A 615 -13.12 26.22 3.51
CA TYR A 615 -13.56 24.83 3.60
C TYR A 615 -13.86 24.46 5.07
N GLY A 616 -14.81 23.53 5.26
CA GLY A 616 -15.38 23.17 6.56
C GLY A 616 -16.50 24.11 7.04
N THR A 617 -16.97 25.03 6.20
CA THR A 617 -18.09 25.92 6.53
C THR A 617 -19.43 25.25 6.22
N CYS A 618 -20.36 25.28 7.17
CA CYS A 618 -21.76 24.94 6.97
C CYS A 618 -22.66 26.11 7.37
N MET A 619 -23.59 26.49 6.47
CA MET A 619 -24.49 27.63 6.64
C MET A 619 -25.93 27.22 6.39
N GLU A 620 -26.84 27.64 7.26
CA GLU A 620 -28.28 27.42 7.13
C GLU A 620 -29.04 28.76 7.12
N LYS A 621 -30.17 28.84 6.41
CA LYS A 621 -31.09 29.98 6.52
C LYS A 621 -32.04 29.78 7.70
N ASP A 622 -32.03 30.73 8.63
CA ASP A 622 -32.97 30.76 9.74
C ASP A 622 -34.43 31.05 9.30
N GLU A 623 -35.38 31.07 10.25
CA GLU A 623 -36.79 31.37 9.98
C GLU A 623 -37.01 32.74 9.30
N THR A 624 -36.04 33.66 9.41
CA THR A 624 -36.07 34.99 8.80
C THR A 624 -35.46 35.02 7.40
N GLY A 625 -34.79 33.93 6.98
CA GLY A 625 -34.13 33.77 5.69
C GLY A 625 -32.69 34.30 5.66
N GLU A 626 -32.11 34.61 6.82
CA GLU A 626 -30.72 35.06 6.98
C GLU A 626 -29.79 33.87 7.21
N TRP A 627 -28.56 33.95 6.69
CA TRP A 627 -27.58 32.89 6.86
C TRP A 627 -26.99 32.89 8.28
N ILE A 628 -27.03 31.74 8.92
CA ILE A 628 -26.35 31.44 10.18
C ILE A 628 -25.38 30.28 9.98
N GLU A 629 -24.23 30.34 10.63
CA GLU A 629 -23.27 29.23 10.65
C GLU A 629 -23.74 28.19 11.65
N ILE A 630 -23.69 26.91 11.26
CA ILE A 630 -24.06 25.77 12.10
C ILE A 630 -22.86 24.84 12.28
N GLU A 631 -22.82 24.12 13.40
CA GLU A 631 -21.83 23.07 13.62
C GLU A 631 -22.26 21.84 12.82
N ASP A 632 -21.34 21.31 12.03
CA ASP A 632 -21.55 20.08 11.28
C ASP A 632 -21.45 18.89 12.25
N ASP A 633 -22.59 18.24 12.55
CA ASP A 633 -22.66 17.09 13.45
C ASP A 633 -22.10 15.80 12.81
N GLU A 634 -21.56 15.84 11.58
CA GLU A 634 -21.00 14.67 10.87
C GLU A 634 -19.64 14.15 11.39
N THR A 635 -19.16 14.59 12.54
CA THR A 635 -17.96 14.00 13.19
C THR A 635 -18.18 12.59 13.77
N GLU A 636 -19.34 11.95 13.56
CA GLU A 636 -19.64 10.58 14.02
C GLU A 636 -19.77 9.52 12.89
N ARG A 637 -19.52 9.85 11.62
CA ARG A 637 -19.53 8.89 10.50
C ARG A 637 -18.20 8.84 9.75
N SER A 638 -17.14 8.36 10.41
CA SER A 638 -15.90 7.90 9.78
C SER A 638 -15.55 6.51 10.26
#